data_AF-A0A239K366-F1
#
_entry.id   AF-A0A239K366-F1
#
_cell.length_a   1.000
_cell.length_b   1.000
_cell.length_c   1.000
_cell.angle_alpha   90.00
_cell.angle_beta   90.00
_cell.angle_gamma   90.00
#
_symmetry.space_group_name_H-M   'P 1'
#
loop_
_entity.id
_entity.type
_entity.pdbx_description
1 polymer ?
#
loop_
_entity_poly.entity_id
_entity_poly.type
_entity_poly.pdbx_seq_one_letter_code
_entity_poly.pdbx_strand_id
1 'polypeptide(L)'
;MIVVAAGTRNVRSYDAQLAFAAQLAARGHAVCIDAASLPEKTGRSRTYEAASYLADRAEIAPEAVFILGAEDLGERLLATLWDYGLGPDVPVVATGRFADLQAYLAAKAKLAYAIGREAVVIDLAESQPRPMIAEAVNPLVAELAPVPRPAVAQPVVTILLGQDTLEEPDALSCLSSMNQRREFRLRVIASGKQKEQIKSTVHRDLEVLLLTDLSPVAHACKTDIFAVFGHGVPGERMASVSVSLMAAGGVVVDCTEDRAIVDTGAPALRGPESLVALDGYLSGTVVPTLSQIADQVTRSPWLRSVDIARLELAAGLAPAEPPLEPQPRRTMFFPTNGVGLGHAQRCAVIAEAMPARSATFAAFPSCVPMILRRGFDCMPLVSRSDTHDEPHANDVLTYRRLSQALRRRDQLVFDGGFVFDSIFRTVLEKDLLAVWIRRGLWPDGTSARIALDREHIFERIIVPSEPFEELNDHYSFGAKVHMVGPIVKRTQQTPEQREAFREGLRERFGRRFDRLVVSMLGGGVASDRAAQLQMISSALSDRDDCLHLILVWPGSVVAPALHGWPNTHVVQTLEATALGMAADFVLSAAGYNSVGEILYHQIPAIFIPQSAPYLDNQTRRAQALAERGLGAMVEETEFLRLERCLRDFLDGTAVEQVRSALGQAELPSPGADEAARLIAAQLEGR
;
A
#
# COMPACT_ATOMS: atom_id res chain seq x y z
N MET A 1 2.48 -26.10 -13.63
CA MET A 1 1.79 -24.78 -13.71
C MET A 1 1.09 -24.62 -15.05
N ILE A 2 0.00 -23.85 -15.10
CA ILE A 2 -0.69 -23.47 -16.35
C ILE A 2 0.06 -22.29 -16.98
N VAL A 3 0.55 -22.46 -18.21
CA VAL A 3 1.22 -21.40 -18.97
C VAL A 3 0.19 -20.61 -19.76
N VAL A 4 0.15 -19.29 -19.61
CA VAL A 4 -0.67 -18.39 -20.44
C VAL A 4 0.23 -17.64 -21.43
N ALA A 5 0.11 -17.97 -22.70
CA ALA A 5 0.83 -17.37 -23.81
C ALA A 5 -0.12 -16.58 -24.73
N ALA A 6 0.42 -15.69 -25.55
CA ALA A 6 -0.33 -14.98 -26.57
C ALA A 6 0.34 -15.08 -27.95
N GLY A 7 -0.49 -15.03 -29.01
CA GLY A 7 -0.09 -15.12 -30.41
C GLY A 7 1.01 -14.13 -30.79
N THR A 8 0.91 -12.91 -30.30
CA THR A 8 1.86 -11.81 -30.54
C THR A 8 2.38 -11.19 -29.25
N ARG A 9 3.60 -10.61 -29.32
CA ARG A 9 4.25 -9.93 -28.18
C ARG A 9 4.05 -8.42 -28.29
N ASN A 10 2.96 -7.91 -27.75
CA ASN A 10 2.67 -6.48 -27.64
C ASN A 10 1.88 -6.20 -26.36
N VAL A 11 1.67 -4.92 -26.02
CA VAL A 11 0.99 -4.52 -24.76
C VAL A 11 -0.45 -5.04 -24.69
N ARG A 12 -1.17 -5.08 -25.83
CA ARG A 12 -2.55 -5.55 -25.92
C ARG A 12 -2.64 -7.05 -25.60
N SER A 13 -1.82 -7.86 -26.25
CA SER A 13 -1.71 -9.29 -25.99
C SER A 13 -1.28 -9.58 -24.55
N TYR A 14 -0.39 -8.76 -24.00
CA TYR A 14 0.05 -8.89 -22.62
C TYR A 14 -1.07 -8.59 -21.61
N ASP A 15 -1.87 -7.55 -21.85
CA ASP A 15 -3.08 -7.27 -21.04
C ASP A 15 -4.08 -8.44 -21.08
N ALA A 16 -4.23 -9.09 -22.24
CA ALA A 16 -5.05 -10.30 -22.36
C ALA A 16 -4.50 -11.47 -21.52
N GLN A 17 -3.18 -11.70 -21.55
CA GLN A 17 -2.53 -12.73 -20.72
C GLN A 17 -2.73 -12.45 -19.22
N LEU A 18 -2.49 -11.21 -18.77
CA LEU A 18 -2.65 -10.82 -17.36
C LEU A 18 -4.09 -11.01 -16.88
N ALA A 19 -5.06 -10.53 -17.66
CA ALA A 19 -6.47 -10.65 -17.31
C ALA A 19 -6.92 -12.12 -17.26
N PHE A 20 -6.52 -12.94 -18.23
CA PHE A 20 -6.88 -14.37 -18.23
C PHE A 20 -6.15 -15.15 -17.12
N ALA A 21 -4.88 -14.84 -16.87
CA ALA A 21 -4.14 -15.42 -15.75
C ALA A 21 -4.77 -15.10 -14.40
N ALA A 22 -5.26 -13.86 -14.21
CA ALA A 22 -5.98 -13.46 -13.01
C ALA A 22 -7.30 -14.23 -12.84
N GLN A 23 -8.04 -14.53 -13.92
CA GLN A 23 -9.26 -15.34 -13.86
C GLN A 23 -8.96 -16.78 -13.44
N LEU A 24 -7.96 -17.42 -14.05
CA LEU A 24 -7.56 -18.77 -13.69
C LEU A 24 -7.03 -18.84 -12.25
N ALA A 25 -6.22 -17.87 -11.82
CA ALA A 25 -5.69 -17.82 -10.47
C ALA A 25 -6.79 -17.59 -9.42
N ALA A 26 -7.82 -16.80 -9.73
CA ALA A 26 -8.99 -16.63 -8.85
C ALA A 26 -9.74 -17.94 -8.62
N ARG A 27 -9.65 -18.88 -9.55
CA ARG A 27 -10.22 -20.25 -9.48
C ARG A 27 -9.29 -21.27 -8.82
N GLY A 28 -8.18 -20.79 -8.24
CA GLY A 28 -7.22 -21.60 -7.48
C GLY A 28 -6.16 -22.30 -8.32
N HIS A 29 -6.07 -22.02 -9.62
CA HIS A 29 -5.03 -22.60 -10.46
C HIS A 29 -3.67 -21.95 -10.24
N ALA A 30 -2.61 -22.75 -10.32
CA ALA A 30 -1.23 -22.26 -10.37
C ALA A 30 -0.90 -21.82 -11.80
N VAL A 31 -0.91 -20.50 -12.04
CA VAL A 31 -0.75 -19.91 -13.39
C VAL A 31 0.59 -19.18 -13.51
N CYS A 32 1.22 -19.27 -14.67
CA CYS A 32 2.42 -18.51 -14.99
C CYS A 32 2.42 -17.92 -16.41
N ILE A 33 3.19 -16.85 -16.58
CA ILE A 33 3.53 -16.20 -17.85
C ILE A 33 5.06 -16.23 -17.96
N ASP A 34 5.59 -16.68 -19.10
CA ASP A 34 7.03 -16.69 -19.36
C ASP A 34 7.60 -15.26 -19.28
N ALA A 35 8.57 -15.03 -18.40
CA ALA A 35 9.22 -13.74 -18.25
C ALA A 35 9.85 -13.22 -19.55
N ALA A 36 10.31 -14.12 -20.44
CA ALA A 36 10.84 -13.73 -21.75
C ALA A 36 9.78 -13.18 -22.72
N SER A 37 8.49 -13.27 -22.37
CA SER A 37 7.38 -12.72 -23.17
C SER A 37 7.00 -11.28 -22.80
N LEU A 38 7.57 -10.72 -21.73
CA LEU A 38 7.33 -9.34 -21.30
C LEU A 38 7.66 -8.32 -22.40
N PRO A 39 6.74 -7.40 -22.73
CA PRO A 39 7.04 -6.25 -23.57
C PRO A 39 8.04 -5.28 -22.90
N GLU A 40 8.94 -4.67 -23.67
CA GLU A 40 9.94 -3.70 -23.18
C GLU A 40 9.34 -2.49 -22.41
N LYS A 41 8.08 -2.13 -22.70
CA LYS A 41 7.38 -0.97 -22.10
C LYS A 41 6.10 -1.37 -21.38
N THR A 42 6.21 -2.31 -20.44
CA THR A 42 5.05 -2.82 -19.68
C THR A 42 4.41 -1.75 -18.79
N GLY A 43 5.20 -0.81 -18.26
CA GLY A 43 4.73 0.29 -17.41
C GLY A 43 4.41 -0.15 -15.99
N ARG A 44 4.46 0.80 -15.04
CA ARG A 44 4.45 0.53 -13.58
C ARG A 44 3.32 -0.39 -13.14
N SER A 45 2.05 -0.07 -13.42
CA SER A 45 0.92 -0.84 -12.88
C SER A 45 0.86 -2.28 -13.41
N ARG A 46 1.23 -2.51 -14.68
CA ARG A 46 1.28 -3.87 -15.24
C ARG A 46 2.43 -4.68 -14.65
N THR A 47 3.56 -4.05 -14.32
CA THR A 47 4.67 -4.73 -13.63
C THR A 47 4.21 -5.33 -12.31
N TYR A 48 3.41 -4.60 -11.52
CA TYR A 48 2.86 -5.16 -10.27
C TYR A 48 1.90 -6.32 -10.54
N GLU A 49 0.97 -6.20 -11.49
CA GLU A 49 0.02 -7.27 -11.81
C GLU A 49 0.73 -8.53 -12.31
N ALA A 50 1.73 -8.33 -13.17
CA ALA A 50 2.57 -9.39 -13.71
C ALA A 50 3.39 -10.11 -12.65
N ALA A 51 3.85 -9.40 -11.62
CA ALA A 51 4.79 -9.94 -10.63
C ALA A 51 4.31 -11.25 -10.00
N SER A 52 3.00 -11.45 -9.88
CA SER A 52 2.39 -12.67 -9.33
C SER A 52 2.41 -13.87 -10.29
N TYR A 53 2.58 -13.65 -11.59
CA TYR A 53 2.48 -14.68 -12.63
C TYR A 53 3.79 -14.92 -13.39
N LEU A 54 4.76 -14.02 -13.32
CA LEU A 54 6.02 -14.18 -14.05
C LEU A 54 6.85 -15.33 -13.48
N ALA A 55 7.32 -16.20 -14.38
CA ALA A 55 8.25 -17.28 -14.09
C ALA A 55 9.38 -17.30 -15.13
N ASP A 56 10.60 -17.59 -14.68
CA ASP A 56 11.73 -17.81 -15.58
C ASP A 56 11.52 -19.13 -16.31
N ARG A 57 11.84 -19.16 -17.61
CA ARG A 57 11.58 -20.33 -18.46
C ARG A 57 12.14 -21.64 -17.89
N ALA A 58 13.32 -21.59 -17.26
CA ALA A 58 13.96 -22.76 -16.65
C ALA A 58 13.17 -23.34 -15.47
N GLU A 59 12.28 -22.57 -14.85
CA GLU A 59 11.43 -22.97 -13.73
C GLU A 59 10.04 -23.44 -14.17
N ILE A 60 9.69 -23.28 -15.45
CA ILE A 60 8.38 -23.61 -15.97
C ILE A 60 8.31 -25.11 -16.31
N ALA A 61 7.48 -25.83 -15.57
CA ALA A 61 6.99 -27.16 -15.94
C ALA A 61 5.50 -27.06 -16.33
N PRO A 62 5.17 -27.01 -17.64
CA PRO A 62 3.79 -26.83 -18.09
C PRO A 62 2.92 -28.05 -17.78
N GLU A 63 1.83 -27.82 -17.05
CA GLU A 63 0.74 -28.81 -16.87
C GLU A 63 -0.39 -28.58 -17.88
N ALA A 64 -0.52 -27.35 -18.37
CA ALA A 64 -1.41 -26.96 -19.46
C ALA A 64 -0.85 -25.69 -20.11
N VAL A 65 -1.17 -25.47 -21.38
CA VAL A 65 -0.81 -24.24 -22.10
C VAL A 65 -2.05 -23.63 -22.73
N PHE A 66 -2.35 -22.39 -22.38
CA PHE A 66 -3.34 -21.56 -23.06
C PHE A 66 -2.66 -20.57 -24.00
N ILE A 67 -3.14 -20.48 -25.24
CA ILE A 67 -2.65 -19.55 -26.25
C ILE A 67 -3.79 -18.60 -26.65
N LEU A 68 -3.63 -17.32 -26.37
CA LEU A 68 -4.62 -16.28 -26.66
C LEU A 68 -4.34 -15.60 -28.00
N GLY A 69 -5.38 -15.25 -28.77
CA GLY A 69 -5.25 -14.60 -30.08
C GLY A 69 -4.67 -15.52 -31.17
N ALA A 70 -5.19 -16.74 -31.29
CA ALA A 70 -4.68 -17.75 -32.21
C ALA A 70 -4.86 -17.42 -33.71
N GLU A 71 -5.65 -16.40 -34.03
CA GLU A 71 -5.77 -15.82 -35.38
C GLU A 71 -4.47 -15.17 -35.87
N ASP A 72 -3.57 -14.76 -34.96
CA ASP A 72 -2.28 -14.17 -35.27
C ASP A 72 -1.15 -14.81 -34.46
N LEU A 73 -0.53 -15.86 -35.01
CA LEU A 73 0.56 -16.60 -34.39
C LEU A 73 1.93 -16.13 -34.91
N GLY A 74 2.67 -15.42 -34.07
CA GLY A 74 4.02 -14.95 -34.37
C GLY A 74 5.09 -16.03 -34.16
N GLU A 75 6.19 -15.93 -34.93
CA GLU A 75 7.31 -16.89 -34.89
C GLU A 75 7.92 -17.05 -33.50
N ARG A 76 8.02 -15.94 -32.74
CA ARG A 76 8.55 -15.96 -31.37
C ARG A 76 7.70 -16.76 -30.39
N LEU A 77 6.39 -16.91 -30.62
CA LEU A 77 5.54 -17.80 -29.82
C LEU A 77 5.81 -19.25 -30.22
N LEU A 78 5.80 -19.53 -31.53
CA LEU A 78 5.98 -20.89 -32.05
C LEU A 78 7.33 -21.47 -31.62
N ALA A 79 8.40 -20.68 -31.66
CA ALA A 79 9.72 -21.07 -31.13
C ALA A 79 9.67 -21.37 -29.62
N THR A 80 9.00 -20.53 -28.82
CA THR A 80 8.83 -20.80 -27.38
C THR A 80 8.07 -22.10 -27.11
N LEU A 81 7.01 -22.40 -27.89
CA LEU A 81 6.25 -23.63 -27.74
C LEU A 81 7.07 -24.87 -28.06
N TRP A 82 7.92 -24.78 -29.10
CA TRP A 82 8.89 -25.81 -29.43
C TRP A 82 9.90 -26.02 -28.30
N ASP A 83 10.47 -24.92 -27.78
CA ASP A 83 11.47 -24.95 -26.70
C ASP A 83 10.94 -25.56 -25.40
N TYR A 84 9.63 -25.47 -25.12
CA TYR A 84 9.05 -26.10 -23.93
C TYR A 84 9.14 -27.62 -23.94
N GLY A 85 9.28 -28.27 -25.10
CA GLY A 85 9.34 -29.72 -25.18
C GLY A 85 8.15 -30.41 -24.51
N LEU A 86 6.94 -29.90 -24.77
CA LEU A 86 5.71 -30.32 -24.09
C LEU A 86 5.49 -31.84 -24.21
N GLY A 87 5.24 -32.50 -23.06
CA GLY A 87 4.87 -33.92 -23.02
C GLY A 87 3.59 -34.21 -23.81
N PRO A 88 3.34 -35.48 -24.19
CA PRO A 88 2.17 -35.87 -24.97
C PRO A 88 0.85 -35.57 -24.24
N ASP A 89 0.85 -35.64 -22.92
CA ASP A 89 -0.34 -35.48 -22.08
C ASP A 89 -0.61 -34.02 -21.65
N VAL A 90 0.27 -33.07 -21.99
CA VAL A 90 0.11 -31.66 -21.59
C VAL A 90 -0.94 -30.98 -22.48
N PRO A 91 -2.16 -30.66 -22.04
CA PRO A 91 -3.16 -30.00 -22.87
C PRO A 91 -2.67 -28.64 -23.42
N VAL A 92 -2.89 -28.42 -24.72
CA VAL A 92 -2.65 -27.13 -25.39
C VAL A 92 -3.97 -26.64 -25.95
N VAL A 93 -4.49 -25.54 -25.39
CA VAL A 93 -5.75 -24.92 -25.78
C VAL A 93 -5.46 -23.53 -26.34
N ALA A 94 -5.80 -23.32 -27.61
CA ALA A 94 -5.67 -22.03 -28.26
C ALA A 94 -7.06 -21.43 -28.50
N THR A 95 -7.22 -20.14 -28.20
CA THR A 95 -8.45 -19.39 -28.41
C THR A 95 -8.20 -18.28 -29.42
N GLY A 96 -9.10 -18.10 -30.37
CA GLY A 96 -9.01 -17.00 -31.33
C GLY A 96 -10.34 -16.64 -31.96
N ARG A 97 -10.35 -15.60 -32.77
CA ARG A 97 -11.49 -15.18 -33.60
C ARG A 97 -11.06 -15.18 -35.06
N PHE A 98 -11.54 -16.14 -35.83
CA PHE A 98 -11.05 -16.37 -37.19
C PHE A 98 -11.97 -15.72 -38.22
N ALA A 99 -11.39 -15.06 -39.22
CA ALA A 99 -12.15 -14.42 -40.29
C ALA A 99 -12.88 -15.45 -41.18
N ASP A 100 -12.27 -16.61 -41.38
CA ASP A 100 -12.79 -17.71 -42.18
C ASP A 100 -12.21 -19.07 -41.74
N LEU A 101 -12.74 -20.14 -42.33
CA LEU A 101 -12.28 -21.51 -42.08
C LEU A 101 -10.81 -21.73 -42.47
N GLN A 102 -10.30 -21.00 -43.48
CA GLN A 102 -8.91 -21.15 -43.91
C GLN A 102 -7.95 -20.60 -42.85
N ALA A 103 -8.25 -19.45 -42.24
CA ALA A 103 -7.51 -18.90 -41.13
C ALA A 103 -7.52 -19.84 -39.91
N TYR A 104 -8.68 -20.43 -39.58
CA TYR A 104 -8.81 -21.43 -38.52
C TYR A 104 -7.92 -22.66 -38.76
N LEU A 105 -7.98 -23.24 -39.97
CA LEU A 105 -7.16 -24.41 -40.34
C LEU A 105 -5.66 -24.07 -40.39
N ALA A 106 -5.30 -22.86 -40.84
CA ALA A 106 -3.92 -22.41 -40.85
C ALA A 106 -3.34 -22.27 -39.44
N ALA A 107 -4.11 -21.74 -38.48
CA ALA A 107 -3.69 -21.67 -37.08
C ALA A 107 -3.50 -23.07 -36.48
N LYS A 108 -4.43 -24.00 -36.72
CA LYS A 108 -4.30 -25.41 -36.31
C LYS A 108 -3.01 -26.04 -36.85
N ALA A 109 -2.72 -25.86 -38.14
CA ALA A 109 -1.53 -26.42 -38.78
C ALA A 109 -0.23 -25.84 -38.21
N LYS A 110 -0.17 -24.51 -37.99
CA LYS A 110 0.99 -23.84 -37.39
C LYS A 110 1.27 -24.33 -35.97
N LEU A 111 0.23 -24.43 -35.14
CA LEU A 111 0.36 -24.95 -33.78
C LEU A 111 0.82 -26.40 -33.80
N ALA A 112 0.21 -27.23 -34.66
CA ALA A 112 0.56 -28.63 -34.75
C ALA A 112 2.00 -28.87 -35.20
N TYR A 113 2.51 -28.03 -36.11
CA TYR A 113 3.91 -28.04 -36.49
C TYR A 113 4.84 -27.67 -35.32
N ALA A 114 4.49 -26.64 -34.54
CA ALA A 114 5.32 -26.17 -33.44
C ALA A 114 5.36 -27.13 -32.24
N ILE A 115 4.26 -27.83 -31.94
CA ILE A 115 4.18 -28.75 -30.79
C ILE A 115 4.31 -30.23 -31.17
N GLY A 116 4.32 -30.57 -32.46
CA GLY A 116 4.43 -31.94 -32.96
C GLY A 116 3.14 -32.78 -32.89
N ARG A 117 1.98 -32.17 -32.57
CA ARG A 117 0.65 -32.83 -32.48
C ARG A 117 -0.48 -31.82 -32.55
N GLU A 118 -1.72 -32.27 -32.71
CA GLU A 118 -2.87 -31.35 -32.72
C GLU A 118 -3.11 -30.67 -31.37
N ALA A 119 -3.32 -29.35 -31.40
CA ALA A 119 -3.83 -28.56 -30.28
C ALA A 119 -5.36 -28.42 -30.35
N VAL A 120 -6.00 -28.18 -29.21
CA VAL A 120 -7.42 -27.81 -29.17
C VAL A 120 -7.52 -26.34 -29.56
N VAL A 121 -8.12 -26.04 -30.71
CA VAL A 121 -8.32 -24.66 -31.19
C VAL A 121 -9.81 -24.32 -31.12
N ILE A 122 -10.14 -23.35 -30.29
CA ILE A 122 -11.50 -22.86 -30.04
C ILE A 122 -11.70 -21.56 -30.80
N ASP A 123 -12.62 -21.56 -31.76
CA ASP A 123 -13.12 -20.33 -32.38
C ASP A 123 -14.13 -19.67 -31.45
N LEU A 124 -13.76 -18.53 -30.89
CA LEU A 124 -14.62 -17.78 -29.98
C LEU A 124 -15.81 -17.17 -30.70
N ALA A 125 -15.75 -16.95 -32.02
CA ALA A 125 -16.86 -16.40 -32.80
C ALA A 125 -18.09 -17.32 -32.79
N GLU A 126 -17.91 -18.64 -32.66
CA GLU A 126 -19.01 -19.60 -32.56
C GLU A 126 -19.81 -19.42 -31.26
N SER A 127 -19.11 -19.16 -30.15
CA SER A 127 -19.74 -18.93 -28.84
C SER A 127 -20.15 -17.49 -28.58
N GLN A 128 -19.38 -16.54 -29.11
CA GLN A 128 -19.52 -15.11 -28.89
C GLN A 128 -19.70 -14.41 -30.25
N PRO A 129 -20.84 -14.61 -30.93
CA PRO A 129 -21.07 -14.10 -32.28
C PRO A 129 -21.14 -12.57 -32.34
N ARG A 130 -21.38 -11.92 -31.20
CA ARG A 130 -21.37 -10.47 -31.03
C ARG A 130 -20.44 -10.10 -29.87
N PRO A 131 -19.11 -10.16 -30.05
CA PRO A 131 -18.18 -9.83 -28.98
C PRO A 131 -18.23 -8.34 -28.67
N MET A 132 -17.95 -7.95 -27.42
CA MET A 132 -17.82 -6.53 -27.02
C MET A 132 -16.70 -5.81 -27.79
N ILE A 133 -15.66 -6.54 -28.19
CA ILE A 133 -14.57 -6.05 -29.01
C ILE A 133 -14.31 -7.11 -30.08
N ALA A 134 -14.53 -6.74 -31.35
CA ALA A 134 -14.47 -7.66 -32.49
C ALA A 134 -13.14 -8.43 -32.58
N GLU A 135 -12.02 -7.73 -32.44
CA GLU A 135 -10.68 -8.31 -32.62
C GLU A 135 -10.00 -8.66 -31.30
N ALA A 136 -10.75 -8.85 -30.19
CA ALA A 136 -10.13 -9.03 -28.88
C ALA A 136 -9.15 -10.22 -28.84
N VAL A 137 -7.95 -10.00 -28.28
CA VAL A 137 -7.02 -11.10 -27.97
C VAL A 137 -7.50 -11.85 -26.73
N ASN A 138 -8.04 -11.11 -25.76
CA ASN A 138 -8.66 -11.66 -24.57
C ASN A 138 -9.89 -12.51 -24.94
N PRO A 139 -10.05 -13.71 -24.36
CA PRO A 139 -11.24 -14.53 -24.56
C PRO A 139 -12.54 -13.88 -24.04
N LEU A 140 -12.43 -12.87 -23.18
CA LEU A 140 -13.53 -12.20 -22.51
C LEU A 140 -14.44 -13.20 -21.80
N VAL A 141 -13.82 -14.00 -20.93
CA VAL A 141 -14.49 -15.01 -20.10
C VAL A 141 -14.34 -14.69 -18.62
N ALA A 142 -15.25 -15.23 -17.80
CA ALA A 142 -15.24 -15.10 -16.36
C ALA A 142 -15.91 -16.32 -15.69
N GLU A 143 -15.67 -16.48 -14.40
CA GLU A 143 -16.42 -17.43 -13.56
C GLU A 143 -17.86 -16.94 -13.36
N LEU A 144 -18.82 -17.83 -13.63
CA LEU A 144 -20.22 -17.55 -13.37
C LEU A 144 -20.54 -17.78 -11.89
N ALA A 145 -21.08 -16.75 -11.23
CA ALA A 145 -21.54 -16.89 -9.85
C ALA A 145 -22.74 -17.86 -9.80
N PRO A 146 -22.73 -18.85 -8.89
CA PRO A 146 -23.82 -19.82 -8.79
C PRO A 146 -25.11 -19.20 -8.22
N VAL A 147 -24.99 -18.06 -7.55
CA VAL A 147 -26.10 -17.32 -6.94
C VAL A 147 -25.97 -15.81 -7.21
N PRO A 148 -27.09 -15.08 -7.29
CA PRO A 148 -27.07 -13.63 -7.41
C PRO A 148 -26.30 -12.96 -6.26
N ARG A 149 -25.73 -11.77 -6.53
CA ARG A 149 -25.08 -10.99 -5.49
C ARG A 149 -26.05 -10.67 -4.36
N PRO A 150 -25.62 -10.79 -3.09
CA PRO A 150 -26.45 -10.38 -1.97
C PRO A 150 -26.73 -8.88 -2.03
N ALA A 151 -27.93 -8.48 -1.60
CA ALA A 151 -28.26 -7.08 -1.45
C ALA A 151 -27.32 -6.43 -0.43
N VAL A 152 -26.71 -5.31 -0.81
CA VAL A 152 -25.84 -4.51 0.04
C VAL A 152 -26.54 -3.21 0.43
N ALA A 153 -26.38 -2.78 1.68
CA ALA A 153 -27.05 -1.58 2.18
C ALA A 153 -26.61 -0.30 1.45
N GLN A 154 -25.37 -0.27 0.96
CA GLN A 154 -24.82 0.84 0.20
C GLN A 154 -23.94 0.29 -0.93
N PRO A 155 -24.50 0.02 -2.13
CA PRO A 155 -23.74 -0.48 -3.28
C PRO A 155 -22.62 0.47 -3.70
N VAL A 156 -21.57 -0.08 -4.30
CA VAL A 156 -20.50 0.69 -4.91
C VAL A 156 -20.83 0.93 -6.39
N VAL A 157 -21.03 2.19 -6.74
CA VAL A 157 -21.15 2.66 -8.12
C VAL A 157 -19.78 3.10 -8.61
N THR A 158 -19.26 2.40 -9.61
CA THR A 158 -18.04 2.78 -10.31
C THR A 158 -18.40 3.39 -11.66
N ILE A 159 -17.90 4.59 -11.95
CA ILE A 159 -18.10 5.28 -13.23
C ILE A 159 -16.78 5.29 -13.99
N LEU A 160 -16.77 4.76 -15.21
CA LEU A 160 -15.67 4.97 -16.16
C LEU A 160 -15.96 6.22 -16.99
N LEU A 161 -15.07 7.21 -16.91
CA LEU A 161 -15.17 8.43 -17.70
C LEU A 161 -14.77 8.18 -19.16
N GLY A 162 -15.57 8.71 -20.09
CA GLY A 162 -15.17 8.85 -21.49
C GLY A 162 -14.08 9.92 -21.65
N GLN A 163 -13.50 10.05 -22.84
CA GLN A 163 -12.41 11.01 -23.09
C GLN A 163 -12.83 12.44 -22.76
N ASP A 164 -14.03 12.83 -23.20
CA ASP A 164 -14.50 14.23 -23.14
C ASP A 164 -15.49 14.48 -21.98
N THR A 165 -15.74 13.47 -21.12
CA THR A 165 -16.73 13.58 -20.03
C THR A 165 -16.44 14.71 -19.05
N LEU A 166 -15.17 15.07 -18.82
CA LEU A 166 -14.80 16.18 -17.92
C LEU A 166 -14.81 17.55 -18.61
N GLU A 167 -15.07 17.61 -19.92
CA GLU A 167 -15.20 18.88 -20.65
C GLU A 167 -16.61 19.48 -20.47
N GLU A 168 -17.59 18.68 -20.03
CA GLU A 168 -18.92 19.16 -19.65
C GLU A 168 -18.83 20.11 -18.43
N PRO A 169 -19.42 21.33 -18.48
CA PRO A 169 -19.26 22.36 -17.43
C PRO A 169 -19.62 21.90 -16.01
N ASP A 170 -20.57 20.98 -15.89
CA ASP A 170 -21.12 20.52 -14.61
C ASP A 170 -20.64 19.12 -14.19
N ALA A 171 -19.76 18.47 -14.96
CA ALA A 171 -19.36 17.08 -14.71
C ALA A 171 -18.77 16.87 -13.31
N LEU A 172 -17.82 17.73 -12.90
CA LEU A 172 -17.19 17.60 -11.58
C LEU A 172 -18.17 17.89 -10.43
N SER A 173 -19.03 18.89 -10.58
CA SER A 173 -20.10 19.20 -9.62
C SER A 173 -21.08 18.03 -9.48
N CYS A 174 -21.39 17.36 -10.59
CA CYS A 174 -22.25 16.18 -10.63
C CYS A 174 -21.61 14.99 -9.89
N LEU A 175 -20.36 14.65 -10.22
CA LEU A 175 -19.61 13.60 -9.52
C LEU A 175 -19.50 13.88 -8.03
N SER A 176 -19.21 15.14 -7.66
CA SER A 176 -19.13 15.57 -6.27
C SER A 176 -20.46 15.42 -5.53
N SER A 177 -21.58 15.68 -6.20
CA SER A 177 -22.93 15.51 -5.63
C SER A 177 -23.26 14.03 -5.44
N MET A 178 -22.95 13.19 -6.43
CA MET A 178 -23.09 11.73 -6.33
C MET A 178 -22.22 11.15 -5.19
N ASN A 179 -21.01 11.68 -4.97
CA ASN A 179 -20.12 11.24 -3.89
C ASN A 179 -20.70 11.45 -2.49
N GLN A 180 -21.66 12.36 -2.34
CA GLN A 180 -22.32 12.68 -1.07
C GLN A 180 -23.63 11.90 -0.85
N ARG A 181 -24.03 11.05 -1.80
CA ARG A 181 -25.21 10.19 -1.68
C ARG A 181 -25.05 9.18 -0.54
N ARG A 182 -26.17 8.87 0.13
CA ARG A 182 -26.21 7.84 1.18
C ARG A 182 -26.62 6.48 0.62
N GLU A 183 -27.27 6.49 -0.54
CA GLU A 183 -27.84 5.35 -1.24
C GLU A 183 -26.75 4.47 -1.87
N PHE A 184 -25.60 5.04 -2.22
CA PHE A 184 -24.46 4.33 -2.79
C PHE A 184 -23.14 5.02 -2.45
N ARG A 185 -22.01 4.36 -2.71
CA ARG A 185 -20.67 4.95 -2.67
C ARG A 185 -20.15 5.13 -4.09
N LEU A 186 -19.57 6.29 -4.40
CA LEU A 186 -19.04 6.58 -5.71
C LEU A 186 -17.55 6.24 -5.81
N ARG A 187 -17.15 5.62 -6.92
CA ARG A 187 -15.78 5.52 -7.40
C ARG A 187 -15.72 5.97 -8.85
N VAL A 188 -14.63 6.63 -9.23
CA VAL A 188 -14.37 7.05 -10.61
C VAL A 188 -13.15 6.33 -11.15
N ILE A 189 -13.26 5.78 -12.37
CA ILE A 189 -12.14 5.33 -13.18
C ILE A 189 -11.88 6.38 -14.26
N ALA A 190 -10.66 6.90 -14.31
CA ALA A 190 -10.28 7.98 -15.20
C ALA A 190 -8.90 7.74 -15.84
N SER A 191 -8.59 8.45 -16.92
CA SER A 191 -7.23 8.52 -17.45
C SER A 191 -6.29 9.30 -16.50
N GLY A 192 -4.98 9.17 -16.69
CA GLY A 192 -3.99 9.91 -15.89
C GLY A 192 -4.21 11.43 -15.95
N LYS A 193 -4.45 11.97 -17.15
CA LYS A 193 -4.75 13.40 -17.38
C LYS A 193 -6.01 13.84 -16.63
N GLN A 194 -7.07 13.05 -16.71
CA GLN A 194 -8.34 13.35 -16.01
C GLN A 194 -8.17 13.25 -14.49
N LYS A 195 -7.41 12.27 -13.98
CA LYS A 195 -7.11 12.17 -12.56
C LYS A 195 -6.35 13.41 -12.08
N GLU A 196 -5.33 13.86 -12.80
CA GLU A 196 -4.60 15.10 -12.45
C GLU A 196 -5.53 16.32 -12.45
N GLN A 197 -6.40 16.45 -13.46
CA GLN A 197 -7.41 17.50 -13.54
C GLN A 197 -8.37 17.48 -12.34
N ILE A 198 -8.88 16.31 -11.94
CA ILE A 198 -9.76 16.21 -10.77
C ILE A 198 -8.99 16.65 -9.51
N LYS A 199 -7.77 16.16 -9.34
CA LYS A 199 -6.96 16.37 -8.12
C LYS A 199 -6.42 17.80 -7.98
N SER A 200 -6.40 18.58 -9.05
CA SER A 200 -6.04 20.01 -9.00
C SER A 200 -7.22 20.93 -8.62
N THR A 201 -8.44 20.39 -8.49
CA THR A 201 -9.66 21.17 -8.21
C THR A 201 -10.10 21.06 -6.74
N VAL A 202 -11.22 21.71 -6.39
CA VAL A 202 -11.87 21.57 -5.09
C VAL A 202 -12.45 20.16 -4.86
N HIS A 203 -12.71 19.39 -5.93
CA HIS A 203 -13.28 18.03 -5.90
C HIS A 203 -12.21 16.93 -5.77
N ARG A 204 -11.05 17.28 -5.22
CA ARG A 204 -9.90 16.37 -5.05
C ARG A 204 -10.17 15.19 -4.10
N ASP A 205 -11.24 15.28 -3.31
CA ASP A 205 -11.72 14.25 -2.39
C ASP A 205 -12.41 13.07 -3.10
N LEU A 206 -12.75 13.21 -4.39
CA LEU A 206 -13.29 12.10 -5.20
C LEU A 206 -12.33 10.90 -5.22
N GLU A 207 -12.86 9.70 -5.02
CA GLU A 207 -12.11 8.45 -5.19
C GLU A 207 -11.86 8.21 -6.69
N VAL A 208 -10.61 8.40 -7.15
CA VAL A 208 -10.23 8.24 -8.56
C VAL A 208 -9.13 7.20 -8.74
N LEU A 209 -9.46 6.15 -9.49
CA LEU A 209 -8.56 5.06 -9.89
C LEU A 209 -8.22 5.14 -11.38
N LEU A 210 -7.07 4.62 -11.76
CA LEU A 210 -6.76 4.28 -13.14
C LEU A 210 -7.27 2.87 -13.44
N LEU A 211 -7.64 2.60 -14.70
CA LEU A 211 -8.08 1.26 -15.12
C LEU A 211 -6.99 0.17 -14.96
N THR A 212 -5.72 0.59 -14.90
CA THR A 212 -4.57 -0.30 -14.72
C THR A 212 -4.16 -0.44 -13.25
N ASP A 213 -4.76 0.32 -12.33
CA ASP A 213 -4.40 0.26 -10.91
C ASP A 213 -4.68 -1.11 -10.31
N LEU A 214 -5.76 -1.78 -10.75
CA LEU A 214 -6.15 -3.12 -10.34
C LEU A 214 -6.34 -4.05 -11.56
N SER A 215 -6.36 -5.36 -11.31
CA SER A 215 -6.78 -6.34 -12.32
C SER A 215 -8.27 -6.19 -12.65
N PRO A 216 -8.74 -6.62 -13.83
CA PRO A 216 -10.16 -6.56 -14.18
C PRO A 216 -11.07 -7.30 -13.19
N VAL A 217 -10.59 -8.45 -12.69
CA VAL A 217 -11.28 -9.25 -11.66
C VAL A 217 -11.44 -8.45 -10.35
N ALA A 218 -10.37 -7.79 -9.91
CA ALA A 218 -10.40 -6.99 -8.69
C ALA A 218 -11.33 -5.77 -8.82
N HIS A 219 -11.33 -5.08 -9.98
CA HIS A 219 -12.28 -4.01 -10.25
C HIS A 219 -13.74 -4.50 -10.19
N ALA A 220 -14.05 -5.65 -10.81
CA ALA A 220 -15.38 -6.25 -10.79
C ALA A 220 -15.82 -6.70 -9.39
N CYS A 221 -14.91 -7.26 -8.59
CA CYS A 221 -15.20 -7.66 -7.20
C CYS A 221 -15.51 -6.46 -6.28
N LYS A 222 -14.98 -5.28 -6.62
CA LYS A 222 -15.10 -4.05 -5.81
C LYS A 222 -16.16 -3.09 -6.32
N THR A 223 -16.97 -3.50 -7.29
CA THR A 223 -17.98 -2.69 -7.97
C THR A 223 -19.29 -3.46 -7.96
N ASP A 224 -20.40 -2.83 -7.62
CA ASP A 224 -21.75 -3.43 -7.71
C ASP A 224 -22.48 -2.98 -8.97
N ILE A 225 -22.32 -1.69 -9.32
CA ILE A 225 -22.86 -1.06 -10.52
C ILE A 225 -21.71 -0.39 -11.27
N PHE A 226 -21.53 -0.72 -12.55
CA PHE A 226 -20.49 -0.14 -13.40
C PHE A 226 -21.12 0.66 -14.55
N ALA A 227 -21.01 1.99 -14.50
CA ALA A 227 -21.48 2.88 -15.55
C ALA A 227 -20.34 3.24 -16.50
N VAL A 228 -20.57 3.08 -17.81
CA VAL A 228 -19.52 3.20 -18.84
C VAL A 228 -19.87 4.33 -19.82
N PHE A 229 -19.07 5.39 -19.84
CA PHE A 229 -19.21 6.52 -20.76
C PHE A 229 -18.21 6.48 -21.91
N GLY A 230 -18.52 7.24 -22.97
CA GLY A 230 -17.67 7.47 -24.13
C GLY A 230 -18.27 6.89 -25.41
N HIS A 231 -17.39 6.62 -26.37
CA HIS A 231 -17.74 6.01 -27.64
C HIS A 231 -17.06 4.64 -27.75
N GLY A 232 -17.84 3.57 -27.82
CA GLY A 232 -17.33 2.20 -27.84
C GLY A 232 -16.90 1.66 -26.47
N VAL A 233 -16.33 0.45 -26.48
CA VAL A 233 -15.72 -0.19 -25.31
C VAL A 233 -14.22 0.17 -25.28
N PRO A 234 -13.73 1.04 -24.36
CA PRO A 234 -12.31 1.39 -24.25
C PRO A 234 -11.42 0.21 -23.82
N GLY A 235 -11.00 -0.58 -24.81
CA GLY A 235 -10.00 -1.64 -24.69
C GLY A 235 -10.46 -2.89 -23.93
N GLU A 236 -9.66 -3.94 -24.06
CA GLU A 236 -10.01 -5.29 -23.56
C GLU A 236 -10.08 -5.39 -22.04
N ARG A 237 -9.34 -4.54 -21.31
CA ARG A 237 -9.41 -4.51 -19.84
C ARG A 237 -10.79 -4.08 -19.35
N MET A 238 -11.39 -3.06 -19.97
CA MET A 238 -12.74 -2.62 -19.60
C MET A 238 -13.77 -3.71 -19.93
N ALA A 239 -13.69 -4.27 -21.14
CA ALA A 239 -14.56 -5.39 -21.53
C ALA A 239 -14.48 -6.54 -20.52
N SER A 240 -13.27 -6.86 -20.05
CA SER A 240 -13.05 -7.88 -19.03
C SER A 240 -13.67 -7.51 -17.67
N VAL A 241 -13.62 -6.24 -17.25
CA VAL A 241 -14.33 -5.76 -16.04
C VAL A 241 -15.83 -5.97 -16.19
N SER A 242 -16.42 -5.53 -17.30
CA SER A 242 -17.86 -5.64 -17.57
C SER A 242 -18.33 -7.10 -17.60
N VAL A 243 -17.60 -7.97 -18.30
CA VAL A 243 -17.86 -9.42 -18.34
C VAL A 243 -17.78 -10.03 -16.95
N SER A 244 -16.70 -9.75 -16.21
CA SER A 244 -16.49 -10.27 -14.86
C SER A 244 -17.56 -9.79 -13.88
N LEU A 245 -18.00 -8.54 -14.00
CA LEU A 245 -19.03 -7.97 -13.14
C LEU A 245 -20.38 -8.66 -13.39
N MET A 246 -20.80 -8.79 -14.65
CA MET A 246 -22.07 -9.45 -15.00
C MET A 246 -22.04 -10.95 -14.65
N ALA A 247 -20.92 -11.64 -14.91
CA ALA A 247 -20.74 -13.04 -14.53
C ALA A 247 -20.83 -13.22 -13.00
N ALA A 248 -20.34 -12.25 -12.24
CA ALA A 248 -20.49 -12.20 -10.79
C ALA A 248 -21.86 -11.69 -10.32
N GLY A 249 -22.84 -11.47 -11.21
CA GLY A 249 -24.20 -11.00 -10.87
C GLY A 249 -24.33 -9.50 -10.55
N GLY A 250 -23.33 -8.70 -10.89
CA GLY A 250 -23.39 -7.23 -10.78
C GLY A 250 -24.01 -6.57 -12.01
N VAL A 251 -24.19 -5.24 -11.95
CA VAL A 251 -24.91 -4.48 -12.97
C VAL A 251 -23.97 -3.64 -13.80
N VAL A 252 -24.08 -3.74 -15.13
CA VAL A 252 -23.42 -2.83 -16.06
C VAL A 252 -24.46 -1.88 -16.64
N VAL A 253 -24.16 -0.58 -16.62
CA VAL A 253 -24.97 0.48 -17.23
C VAL A 253 -24.19 1.05 -18.42
N ASP A 254 -24.71 0.80 -19.61
CA ASP A 254 -24.15 1.27 -20.86
C ASP A 254 -24.61 2.71 -21.16
N CYS A 255 -23.72 3.65 -20.85
CA CYS A 255 -23.88 5.07 -21.13
C CYS A 255 -23.11 5.50 -22.40
N THR A 256 -22.65 4.56 -23.25
CA THR A 256 -21.90 4.93 -24.46
C THR A 256 -22.83 5.45 -25.54
N GLU A 257 -22.37 6.39 -26.37
CA GLU A 257 -23.20 6.99 -27.44
C GLU A 257 -23.72 5.93 -28.44
N ASP A 258 -22.88 4.92 -28.71
CA ASP A 258 -23.05 3.87 -29.71
C ASP A 258 -23.61 2.55 -29.17
N ARG A 259 -24.06 2.51 -27.90
CA ARG A 259 -24.68 1.32 -27.27
C ARG A 259 -23.76 0.08 -27.31
N ALA A 260 -22.47 0.31 -27.07
CA ALA A 260 -21.40 -0.64 -27.36
C ALA A 260 -21.48 -1.94 -26.55
N ILE A 261 -22.20 -1.95 -25.42
CA ILE A 261 -22.36 -3.12 -24.56
C ILE A 261 -23.73 -3.76 -24.80
N VAL A 262 -24.81 -2.99 -24.79
CA VAL A 262 -26.19 -3.53 -24.91
C VAL A 262 -26.42 -4.21 -26.26
N ASP A 263 -25.87 -3.67 -27.36
CA ASP A 263 -26.11 -4.22 -28.69
C ASP A 263 -25.39 -5.57 -28.95
N THR A 264 -24.45 -5.94 -28.06
CA THR A 264 -23.83 -7.28 -28.03
C THR A 264 -24.80 -8.37 -27.55
N GLY A 265 -25.93 -7.98 -26.94
CA GLY A 265 -26.86 -8.89 -26.26
C GLY A 265 -26.47 -9.21 -24.82
N ALA A 266 -25.42 -8.56 -24.29
CA ALA A 266 -25.07 -8.63 -22.88
C ALA A 266 -26.24 -8.15 -22.00
N PRO A 267 -26.42 -8.70 -20.79
CA PRO A 267 -27.47 -8.28 -19.86
C PRO A 267 -27.12 -6.94 -19.16
N ALA A 268 -26.74 -5.93 -19.94
CA ALA A 268 -26.48 -4.57 -19.47
C ALA A 268 -27.74 -3.70 -19.59
N LEU A 269 -27.84 -2.67 -18.76
CA LEU A 269 -28.90 -1.67 -18.83
C LEU A 269 -28.48 -0.53 -19.76
N ARG A 270 -29.38 -0.03 -20.60
CA ARG A 270 -29.15 1.24 -21.30
C ARG A 270 -29.25 2.38 -20.28
N GLY A 271 -28.18 3.15 -20.14
CA GLY A 271 -28.14 4.35 -19.31
C GLY A 271 -28.25 5.64 -20.13
N PRO A 272 -28.31 6.80 -19.44
CA PRO A 272 -28.20 8.10 -20.09
C PRO A 272 -26.77 8.36 -20.58
N GLU A 273 -26.63 9.05 -21.71
CA GLU A 273 -25.33 9.42 -22.31
C GLU A 273 -24.65 10.60 -21.59
N SER A 274 -25.44 11.45 -20.91
CA SER A 274 -24.92 12.56 -20.09
C SER A 274 -24.80 12.16 -18.63
N LEU A 275 -23.68 12.53 -18.03
CA LEU A 275 -23.38 12.29 -16.62
C LEU A 275 -24.40 12.97 -15.68
N VAL A 276 -24.95 14.13 -16.07
CA VAL A 276 -25.94 14.88 -15.29
C VAL A 276 -27.23 14.07 -15.08
N ALA A 277 -27.65 13.31 -16.09
CA ALA A 277 -28.86 12.48 -16.00
C ALA A 277 -28.63 11.16 -15.26
N LEU A 278 -27.38 10.75 -15.06
CA LEU A 278 -27.05 9.47 -14.43
C LEU A 278 -27.48 9.41 -12.96
N ASP A 279 -27.33 10.49 -12.18
CA ASP A 279 -27.63 10.48 -10.74
C ASP A 279 -29.10 10.13 -10.47
N GLY A 280 -30.00 10.80 -11.21
CA GLY A 280 -31.44 10.53 -11.14
C GLY A 280 -31.80 9.11 -11.61
N TYR A 281 -31.14 8.61 -12.66
CA TYR A 281 -31.34 7.25 -13.14
C TYR A 281 -30.88 6.19 -12.13
N LEU A 282 -29.70 6.36 -11.55
CA LEU A 282 -29.16 5.45 -10.53
C LEU A 282 -30.05 5.43 -9.28
N SER A 283 -30.34 6.60 -8.73
CA SER A 283 -31.08 6.73 -7.47
C SER A 283 -32.56 6.38 -7.61
N GLY A 284 -33.17 6.70 -8.76
CA GLY A 284 -34.60 6.47 -9.01
C GLY A 284 -34.93 5.09 -9.57
N THR A 285 -34.00 4.45 -10.29
CA THR A 285 -34.28 3.22 -11.04
C THR A 285 -33.36 2.07 -10.63
N VAL A 286 -32.05 2.25 -10.77
CA VAL A 286 -31.09 1.13 -10.66
C VAL A 286 -30.92 0.65 -9.22
N VAL A 287 -30.58 1.56 -8.30
CA VAL A 287 -30.32 1.21 -6.88
C VAL A 287 -31.55 0.60 -6.20
N PRO A 288 -32.78 1.15 -6.34
CA PRO A 288 -33.98 0.58 -5.71
C PRO A 288 -34.34 -0.82 -6.21
N THR A 289 -33.95 -1.18 -7.44
CA THR A 289 -34.29 -2.47 -8.08
C THR A 289 -33.09 -3.39 -8.26
N LEU A 290 -31.97 -3.09 -7.60
CA LEU A 290 -30.67 -3.75 -7.81
C LEU A 290 -30.74 -5.27 -7.70
N SER A 291 -31.46 -5.81 -6.71
CA SER A 291 -31.62 -7.25 -6.53
C SER A 291 -32.40 -7.92 -7.66
N GLN A 292 -33.40 -7.24 -8.22
CA GLN A 292 -34.19 -7.73 -9.35
C GLN A 292 -33.34 -7.74 -10.62
N ILE A 293 -32.56 -6.68 -10.85
CA ILE A 293 -31.64 -6.61 -11.98
C ILE A 293 -30.58 -7.71 -11.87
N ALA A 294 -29.99 -7.92 -10.68
CA ALA A 294 -29.00 -8.98 -10.44
C ALA A 294 -29.56 -10.39 -10.74
N ASP A 295 -30.81 -10.66 -10.33
CA ASP A 295 -31.49 -11.93 -10.65
C ASP A 295 -31.74 -12.09 -12.16
N GLN A 296 -32.09 -11.01 -12.88
CA GLN A 296 -32.22 -11.05 -14.34
C GLN A 296 -30.87 -11.28 -15.03
N VAL A 297 -29.80 -10.62 -14.58
CA VAL A 297 -28.44 -10.77 -15.11
C VAL A 297 -27.98 -12.22 -14.98
N THR A 298 -28.09 -12.81 -13.79
CA THR A 298 -27.64 -14.20 -13.51
C THR A 298 -28.41 -15.26 -14.29
N ARG A 299 -29.64 -14.96 -14.73
CA ARG A 299 -30.44 -15.86 -15.58
C ARG A 299 -30.21 -15.66 -17.08
N SER A 300 -29.41 -14.68 -17.48
CA SER A 300 -29.20 -14.37 -18.89
C SER A 300 -28.48 -15.51 -19.62
N PRO A 301 -29.01 -16.01 -20.75
CA PRO A 301 -28.34 -17.04 -21.54
C PRO A 301 -27.01 -16.54 -22.13
N TRP A 302 -26.82 -15.23 -22.26
CA TRP A 302 -25.57 -14.62 -22.72
C TRP A 302 -24.39 -15.03 -21.84
N LEU A 303 -24.58 -15.24 -20.53
CA LEU A 303 -23.52 -15.64 -19.62
C LEU A 303 -22.84 -16.97 -20.02
N ARG A 304 -23.57 -17.89 -20.68
CA ARG A 304 -22.99 -19.16 -21.16
C ARG A 304 -21.90 -18.95 -22.23
N SER A 305 -21.95 -17.84 -22.97
CA SER A 305 -20.95 -17.51 -24.00
C SER A 305 -19.60 -17.05 -23.43
N VAL A 306 -19.60 -16.61 -22.17
CA VAL A 306 -18.44 -16.04 -21.46
C VAL A 306 -17.99 -16.90 -20.29
N ASP A 307 -18.51 -18.13 -20.16
CA ASP A 307 -18.13 -19.04 -19.07
C ASP A 307 -16.71 -19.59 -19.27
N ILE A 308 -15.83 -19.28 -18.32
CA ILE A 308 -14.45 -19.78 -18.31
C ILE A 308 -14.37 -21.31 -18.18
N ALA A 309 -15.37 -21.96 -17.58
CA ALA A 309 -15.38 -23.41 -17.36
C ALA A 309 -15.26 -24.20 -18.67
N ARG A 310 -15.72 -23.63 -19.80
CA ARG A 310 -15.53 -24.25 -21.12
C ARG A 310 -14.06 -24.37 -21.51
N LEU A 311 -13.26 -23.36 -21.19
CA LEU A 311 -11.82 -23.36 -21.48
C LEU A 311 -11.07 -24.30 -20.54
N GLU A 312 -11.47 -24.36 -19.27
CA GLU A 312 -10.94 -25.33 -18.31
C GLU A 312 -11.22 -26.76 -18.73
N LEU A 313 -12.47 -27.06 -19.11
CA LEU A 313 -12.90 -28.37 -19.60
C LEU A 313 -12.12 -28.77 -20.86
N ALA A 314 -11.89 -27.84 -21.79
CA ALA A 314 -11.09 -28.07 -22.99
C ALA A 314 -9.61 -28.40 -22.67
N ALA A 315 -9.11 -27.92 -21.53
CA ALA A 315 -7.79 -28.25 -21.01
C ALA A 315 -7.80 -29.42 -20.01
N GLY A 316 -8.93 -30.08 -19.77
CA GLY A 316 -9.02 -31.15 -18.77
C GLY A 316 -8.74 -30.70 -17.33
N LEU A 317 -8.92 -29.41 -17.05
CA LEU A 317 -8.69 -28.83 -15.72
C LEU A 317 -9.95 -28.94 -14.87
N ALA A 318 -9.79 -29.37 -13.62
CA ALA A 318 -10.83 -29.29 -12.61
C ALA A 318 -10.64 -28.01 -11.77
N PRO A 319 -11.72 -27.29 -11.40
CA PRO A 319 -11.60 -26.17 -10.48
C PRO A 319 -11.02 -26.65 -9.14
N ALA A 320 -10.14 -25.86 -8.54
CA ALA A 320 -9.56 -26.19 -7.25
C ALA A 320 -10.65 -26.22 -6.17
N GLU A 321 -10.61 -27.20 -5.27
CA GLU A 321 -11.51 -27.21 -4.12
C GLU A 321 -11.20 -26.01 -3.21
N PRO A 322 -12.20 -25.22 -2.80
CA PRO A 322 -11.98 -24.14 -1.86
C PRO A 322 -11.47 -24.72 -0.52
N PRO A 323 -10.58 -24.00 0.19
CA PRO A 323 -10.07 -24.47 1.48
C PRO A 323 -11.21 -24.72 2.46
N LEU A 324 -11.21 -25.90 3.08
CA LEU A 324 -12.31 -26.46 3.87
C LEU A 324 -12.59 -25.75 5.20
N GLU A 325 -11.63 -25.01 5.75
CA GLU A 325 -11.78 -24.34 7.06
C GLU A 325 -11.44 -22.84 7.01
N PRO A 326 -12.32 -21.98 7.57
CA PRO A 326 -12.01 -20.57 7.76
C PRO A 326 -10.89 -20.45 8.81
N GLN A 327 -9.69 -20.11 8.34
CA GLN A 327 -8.58 -19.83 9.25
C GLN A 327 -8.80 -18.51 10.00
N PRO A 328 -8.28 -18.37 11.23
CA PRO A 328 -8.38 -17.12 11.97
C PRO A 328 -7.72 -15.97 11.18
N ARG A 329 -8.40 -14.81 11.18
CA ARG A 329 -7.89 -13.57 10.57
C ARG A 329 -6.59 -13.18 11.28
N ARG A 330 -5.58 -12.80 10.50
CA ARG A 330 -4.29 -12.36 11.03
C ARG A 330 -4.18 -10.85 11.00
N THR A 331 -3.50 -10.27 11.98
CA THR A 331 -3.11 -8.85 11.94
C THR A 331 -1.63 -8.76 11.60
N MET A 332 -1.31 -8.03 10.53
CA MET A 332 0.06 -7.73 10.13
C MET A 332 0.33 -6.24 10.26
N PHE A 333 1.35 -5.87 11.03
CA PHE A 333 1.86 -4.51 11.11
C PHE A 333 2.90 -4.27 10.02
N PHE A 334 2.76 -3.17 9.30
CA PHE A 334 3.72 -2.68 8.32
C PHE A 334 4.19 -1.27 8.74
N PRO A 335 5.28 -1.16 9.51
CA PRO A 335 5.95 0.11 9.72
C PRO A 335 6.84 0.46 8.52
N THR A 336 6.70 1.68 8.00
CA THR A 336 7.63 2.21 7.00
C THR A 336 9.04 2.41 7.57
N ASN A 337 10.06 2.30 6.72
CA ASN A 337 11.43 2.68 7.07
C ASN A 337 11.58 4.19 6.86
N GLY A 338 11.43 4.96 7.94
CA GLY A 338 11.69 6.40 7.94
C GLY A 338 13.15 6.71 8.23
N VAL A 339 13.39 7.85 8.86
CA VAL A 339 14.70 8.21 9.45
C VAL A 339 14.79 7.54 10.82
N GLY A 340 15.20 6.27 10.84
CA GLY A 340 15.36 5.46 12.05
C GLY A 340 14.18 4.54 12.37
N LEU A 341 14.03 4.17 13.65
CA LEU A 341 13.16 3.07 14.10
C LEU A 341 11.76 3.50 14.59
N GLY A 342 11.42 4.77 14.41
CA GLY A 342 10.27 5.39 15.02
C GLY A 342 8.91 4.73 14.70
N HIS A 343 8.68 4.40 13.43
CA HIS A 343 7.44 3.72 13.00
C HIS A 343 7.34 2.32 13.60
N ALA A 344 8.44 1.55 13.54
CA ALA A 344 8.46 0.20 14.08
C ALA A 344 8.29 0.20 15.61
N GLN A 345 8.84 1.18 16.32
CA GLN A 345 8.67 1.31 17.77
C GLN A 345 7.20 1.55 18.13
N ARG A 346 6.52 2.48 17.45
CA ARG A 346 5.08 2.73 17.69
C ARG A 346 4.23 1.50 17.41
N CYS A 347 4.44 0.86 16.26
CA CYS A 347 3.72 -0.37 15.92
C CYS A 347 3.96 -1.47 16.96
N ALA A 348 5.19 -1.63 17.45
CA ALA A 348 5.50 -2.60 18.50
C ALA A 348 4.80 -2.29 19.82
N VAL A 349 4.77 -1.02 20.25
CA VAL A 349 4.07 -0.58 21.47
C VAL A 349 2.57 -0.83 21.37
N ILE A 350 1.96 -0.54 20.21
CA ILE A 350 0.54 -0.81 19.97
C ILE A 350 0.28 -2.32 19.95
N ALA A 351 1.13 -3.11 19.28
CA ALA A 351 1.00 -4.56 19.22
C ALA A 351 1.16 -5.23 20.61
N GLU A 352 2.01 -4.68 21.48
CA GLU A 352 2.17 -5.13 22.88
C GLU A 352 0.90 -4.92 23.72
N ALA A 353 0.15 -3.86 23.43
CA ALA A 353 -1.13 -3.56 24.07
C ALA A 353 -2.31 -4.39 23.51
N MET A 354 -2.11 -5.17 22.45
CA MET A 354 -3.18 -6.00 21.87
C MET A 354 -3.43 -7.26 22.71
N PRO A 355 -4.70 -7.66 22.93
CA PRO A 355 -5.08 -8.71 23.87
C PRO A 355 -4.63 -10.14 23.51
N ALA A 356 -4.27 -10.43 22.25
CA ALA A 356 -4.04 -11.81 21.78
C ALA A 356 -2.60 -12.11 21.30
N ARG A 357 -1.66 -11.15 21.32
CA ARG A 357 -0.30 -11.29 20.72
C ARG A 357 -0.27 -12.02 19.35
N SER A 358 -1.36 -11.96 18.58
CA SER A 358 -1.52 -12.60 17.27
C SER A 358 -1.02 -11.71 16.13
N ALA A 359 -0.22 -10.69 16.47
CA ALA A 359 0.32 -9.73 15.53
C ALA A 359 1.61 -10.27 14.91
N THR A 360 1.70 -10.14 13.60
CA THR A 360 2.95 -10.36 12.84
C THR A 360 3.40 -9.03 12.25
N PHE A 361 4.64 -8.96 11.79
CA PHE A 361 5.19 -7.76 11.16
C PHE A 361 5.69 -8.06 9.75
N ALA A 362 5.56 -7.06 8.88
CA ALA A 362 6.33 -6.96 7.65
C ALA A 362 7.14 -5.67 7.73
N ALA A 363 8.45 -5.76 7.92
CA ALA A 363 9.29 -4.59 8.18
C ALA A 363 10.61 -4.64 7.43
N PHE A 364 11.17 -3.46 7.17
CA PHE A 364 12.47 -3.34 6.54
C PHE A 364 13.59 -3.88 7.43
N PRO A 365 14.71 -4.36 6.87
CA PRO A 365 15.76 -5.08 7.61
C PRO A 365 16.29 -4.35 8.85
N SER A 366 16.36 -3.01 8.82
CA SER A 366 16.77 -2.17 9.97
C SER A 366 15.88 -2.36 11.21
N CYS A 367 14.61 -2.66 11.02
CA CYS A 367 13.62 -2.78 12.10
C CYS A 367 13.48 -4.21 12.64
N VAL A 368 13.90 -5.22 11.87
CA VAL A 368 13.68 -6.64 12.18
C VAL A 368 14.27 -7.04 13.55
N PRO A 369 15.54 -6.70 13.90
CA PRO A 369 16.08 -7.09 15.20
C PRO A 369 15.30 -6.53 16.39
N MET A 370 14.76 -5.32 16.27
CA MET A 370 13.95 -4.70 17.32
C MET A 370 12.62 -5.44 17.48
N ILE A 371 11.95 -5.74 16.37
CA ILE A 371 10.65 -6.44 16.38
C ILE A 371 10.79 -7.85 16.97
N LEU A 372 11.82 -8.59 16.56
CA LEU A 372 12.11 -9.93 17.11
C LEU A 372 12.40 -9.88 18.62
N ARG A 373 13.15 -8.88 19.11
CA ARG A 373 13.41 -8.70 20.55
C ARG A 373 12.16 -8.39 21.36
N ARG A 374 11.13 -7.80 20.75
CA ARG A 374 9.81 -7.60 21.37
C ARG A 374 8.92 -8.86 21.35
N GLY A 375 9.38 -9.93 20.69
CA GLY A 375 8.71 -11.23 20.67
C GLY A 375 7.67 -11.38 19.54
N PHE A 376 7.78 -10.60 18.47
CA PHE A 376 6.90 -10.72 17.30
C PHE A 376 7.61 -11.33 16.10
N ASP A 377 6.91 -12.19 15.36
CA ASP A 377 7.37 -12.69 14.07
C ASP A 377 7.42 -11.54 13.05
N CYS A 378 8.47 -11.54 12.24
CA CYS A 378 8.68 -10.49 11.25
C CYS A 378 9.11 -11.07 9.90
N MET A 379 8.30 -10.85 8.88
CA MET A 379 8.70 -11.02 7.48
C MET A 379 9.60 -9.84 7.08
N PRO A 380 10.87 -10.06 6.71
CA PRO A 380 11.73 -8.98 6.25
C PRO A 380 11.21 -8.44 4.91
N LEU A 381 11.29 -7.13 4.72
CA LEU A 381 11.04 -6.45 3.44
C LEU A 381 12.36 -6.16 2.72
N VAL A 382 12.27 -5.59 1.52
CA VAL A 382 13.43 -5.23 0.71
C VAL A 382 13.56 -3.72 0.63
N SER A 383 14.70 -3.23 1.11
CA SER A 383 15.08 -1.82 1.00
C SER A 383 15.35 -1.45 -0.45
N ARG A 384 15.13 -0.19 -0.80
CA ARG A 384 15.61 0.36 -2.06
C ARG A 384 17.14 0.23 -2.12
N SER A 385 17.65 -0.07 -3.31
CA SER A 385 19.10 -0.13 -3.59
C SER A 385 19.39 0.71 -4.82
N ASP A 386 20.51 1.43 -4.81
CA ASP A 386 21.00 2.19 -5.95
C ASP A 386 21.58 1.29 -7.06
N THR A 387 21.67 -0.02 -6.80
CA THR A 387 22.10 -1.03 -7.77
C THR A 387 21.00 -1.48 -8.75
N HIS A 388 19.77 -0.97 -8.61
CA HIS A 388 18.65 -1.31 -9.50
C HIS A 388 18.16 -0.06 -10.24
N ASP A 389 18.03 -0.18 -11.56
CA ASP A 389 17.64 0.93 -12.43
C ASP A 389 16.18 1.34 -12.22
N GLU A 390 15.28 0.38 -11.96
CA GLU A 390 13.87 0.70 -11.69
C GLU A 390 13.64 1.20 -10.26
N PRO A 391 13.15 2.44 -10.05
CA PRO A 391 12.97 3.00 -8.71
C PRO A 391 11.92 2.30 -7.83
N HIS A 392 11.14 1.38 -8.41
CA HIS A 392 10.01 0.69 -7.76
C HIS A 392 10.24 -0.83 -7.61
N ALA A 393 11.40 -1.37 -8.03
CA ALA A 393 11.66 -2.80 -8.00
C ALA A 393 11.50 -3.43 -6.59
N ASN A 394 11.96 -2.72 -5.56
CA ASN A 394 11.83 -3.18 -4.17
C ASN A 394 10.37 -3.20 -3.69
N ASP A 395 9.53 -2.29 -4.18
CA ASP A 395 8.11 -2.23 -3.83
C ASP A 395 7.30 -3.31 -4.57
N VAL A 396 7.70 -3.69 -5.79
CA VAL A 396 7.13 -4.86 -6.50
C VAL A 396 7.40 -6.16 -5.71
N LEU A 397 8.60 -6.34 -5.18
CA LEU A 397 8.91 -7.50 -4.34
C LEU A 397 8.15 -7.45 -3.01
N THR A 398 7.98 -6.26 -2.43
CA THR A 398 7.13 -6.05 -1.25
C THR A 398 5.68 -6.45 -1.54
N TYR A 399 5.13 -6.03 -2.68
CA TYR A 399 3.81 -6.43 -3.15
C TYR A 399 3.67 -7.96 -3.26
N ARG A 400 4.65 -8.66 -3.87
CA ARG A 400 4.62 -10.13 -3.95
C ARG A 400 4.62 -10.79 -2.57
N ARG A 401 5.49 -10.35 -1.67
CA ARG A 401 5.58 -10.87 -0.30
C ARG A 401 4.28 -10.67 0.48
N LEU A 402 3.70 -9.47 0.42
CA LEU A 402 2.41 -9.18 1.07
C LEU A 402 1.28 -10.01 0.46
N SER A 403 1.23 -10.13 -0.87
CA SER A 403 0.20 -10.89 -1.58
C SER A 403 0.23 -12.40 -1.30
N GLN A 404 1.40 -12.93 -0.94
CA GLN A 404 1.57 -14.33 -0.50
C GLN A 404 1.27 -14.51 0.98
N ALA A 405 1.65 -13.55 1.83
CA ALA A 405 1.50 -13.66 3.27
C ALA A 405 0.09 -13.34 3.79
N LEU A 406 -0.65 -12.49 3.08
CA LEU A 406 -1.98 -12.02 3.45
C LEU A 406 -3.07 -12.66 2.60
N ARG A 407 -4.17 -13.05 3.25
CA ARG A 407 -5.35 -13.62 2.61
C ARG A 407 -6.49 -12.62 2.64
N ARG A 408 -7.57 -13.00 1.95
CA ARG A 408 -8.78 -12.20 1.92
C ARG A 408 -9.31 -11.96 3.33
N ARG A 409 -9.63 -10.70 3.66
CA ARG A 409 -10.09 -10.24 4.99
C ARG A 409 -9.06 -10.34 6.14
N ASP A 410 -7.79 -10.66 5.88
CA ASP A 410 -6.75 -10.40 6.89
C ASP A 410 -6.62 -8.87 7.14
N GLN A 411 -6.10 -8.49 8.30
CA GLN A 411 -5.95 -7.09 8.70
C GLN A 411 -4.52 -6.61 8.47
N LEU A 412 -4.39 -5.45 7.82
CA LEU A 412 -3.12 -4.77 7.60
C LEU A 412 -3.11 -3.43 8.34
N VAL A 413 -2.18 -3.27 9.28
CA VAL A 413 -1.96 -2.02 10.02
C VAL A 413 -0.72 -1.34 9.48
N PHE A 414 -0.92 -0.27 8.71
CA PHE A 414 0.15 0.47 8.06
C PHE A 414 0.52 1.71 8.88
N ASP A 415 1.80 1.91 9.21
CA ASP A 415 2.33 3.15 9.82
C ASP A 415 3.33 3.81 8.88
N GLY A 416 2.94 4.93 8.27
CA GLY A 416 3.77 5.67 7.34
C GLY A 416 3.13 6.95 6.81
N GLY A 417 3.97 7.87 6.35
CA GLY A 417 3.53 9.12 5.72
C GLY A 417 3.14 8.96 4.25
N PHE A 418 3.66 7.96 3.54
CA PHE A 418 3.40 7.72 2.12
C PHE A 418 2.92 6.29 1.90
N VAL A 419 1.75 6.12 1.28
CA VAL A 419 1.15 4.79 1.01
C VAL A 419 1.71 4.23 -0.29
N PHE A 420 2.55 3.19 -0.20
CA PHE A 420 3.18 2.53 -1.35
C PHE A 420 2.17 1.81 -2.26
N ASP A 421 2.58 1.47 -3.50
CA ASP A 421 1.70 0.71 -4.39
C ASP A 421 1.47 -0.69 -3.87
N SER A 422 2.48 -1.30 -3.25
CA SER A 422 2.34 -2.61 -2.63
C SER A 422 1.19 -2.63 -1.61
N ILE A 423 1.10 -1.63 -0.74
CA ILE A 423 0.02 -1.49 0.23
C ILE A 423 -1.30 -1.24 -0.50
N PHE A 424 -1.33 -0.25 -1.38
CA PHE A 424 -2.52 0.15 -2.12
C PHE A 424 -3.16 -1.02 -2.88
N ARG A 425 -2.36 -1.75 -3.65
CA ARG A 425 -2.81 -2.88 -4.46
C ARG A 425 -3.19 -4.07 -3.58
N THR A 426 -2.36 -4.44 -2.61
CA THR A 426 -2.67 -5.61 -1.77
C THR A 426 -3.97 -5.41 -0.99
N VAL A 427 -4.20 -4.21 -0.42
CA VAL A 427 -5.45 -3.89 0.29
C VAL A 427 -6.68 -4.05 -0.61
N LEU A 428 -6.61 -3.50 -1.83
CA LEU A 428 -7.73 -3.54 -2.77
C LEU A 428 -7.94 -4.94 -3.38
N GLU A 429 -6.89 -5.59 -3.86
CA GLU A 429 -6.96 -6.89 -4.54
C GLU A 429 -7.31 -8.04 -3.58
N LYS A 430 -6.84 -8.00 -2.32
CA LYS A 430 -7.17 -9.00 -1.31
C LYS A 430 -8.35 -8.60 -0.43
N ASP A 431 -8.92 -7.41 -0.57
CA ASP A 431 -10.00 -6.92 0.29
C ASP A 431 -9.63 -7.01 1.78
N LEU A 432 -8.46 -6.47 2.12
CA LEU A 432 -7.93 -6.44 3.47
C LEU A 432 -8.69 -5.45 4.36
N LEU A 433 -8.75 -5.75 5.66
CA LEU A 433 -9.17 -4.80 6.67
C LEU A 433 -8.01 -3.85 6.96
N ALA A 434 -7.95 -2.72 6.25
CA ALA A 434 -6.81 -1.83 6.32
C ALA A 434 -7.00 -0.74 7.40
N VAL A 435 -5.99 -0.60 8.27
CA VAL A 435 -5.85 0.46 9.27
C VAL A 435 -4.64 1.31 8.92
N TRP A 436 -4.81 2.64 8.89
CA TRP A 436 -3.68 3.57 8.76
C TRP A 436 -3.38 4.23 10.10
N ILE A 437 -2.19 4.01 10.64
CA ILE A 437 -1.61 4.83 11.69
C ILE A 437 -0.98 6.04 11.00
N ARG A 438 -1.67 7.17 11.05
CA ARG A 438 -1.29 8.40 10.38
C ARG A 438 -1.01 9.49 11.41
N ARG A 439 0.26 9.64 11.75
CA ARG A 439 0.72 10.75 12.59
C ARG A 439 0.52 12.10 11.88
N GLY A 440 0.20 13.15 12.62
CA GLY A 440 0.04 14.52 12.11
C GLY A 440 1.33 15.35 12.02
N LEU A 441 1.16 16.68 12.02
CA LEU A 441 2.22 17.69 11.93
C LEU A 441 3.04 17.61 10.63
N TRP A 442 2.36 17.37 9.52
CA TRP A 442 2.95 17.28 8.19
C TRP A 442 3.48 18.63 7.72
N PRO A 443 4.55 18.66 6.91
CA PRO A 443 5.04 19.89 6.32
C PRO A 443 4.04 20.41 5.28
N ASP A 444 3.96 21.73 5.11
CA ASP A 444 3.15 22.33 4.06
C ASP A 444 3.70 21.93 2.69
N GLY A 445 2.90 21.22 1.87
CA GLY A 445 3.36 20.83 0.54
C GLY A 445 2.54 19.79 -0.21
N THR A 446 3.01 19.46 -1.41
CA THR A 446 2.40 18.51 -2.34
C THR A 446 2.48 17.06 -1.84
N SER A 447 3.51 16.71 -1.05
CA SER A 447 3.71 15.36 -0.48
C SER A 447 2.55 14.94 0.42
N ALA A 448 2.09 15.84 1.30
CA ALA A 448 0.89 15.66 2.11
C ALA A 448 -0.35 15.33 1.27
N ARG A 449 -0.52 16.02 0.13
CA ARG A 449 -1.69 15.83 -0.74
C ARG A 449 -1.70 14.45 -1.41
N ILE A 450 -0.54 13.99 -1.89
CA ILE A 450 -0.42 12.68 -2.54
C ILE A 450 -0.69 11.55 -1.55
N ALA A 451 -0.22 11.68 -0.31
CA ALA A 451 -0.48 10.68 0.73
C ALA A 451 -1.97 10.54 1.07
N LEU A 452 -2.71 11.67 1.13
CA LEU A 452 -4.15 11.67 1.40
C LEU A 452 -4.99 11.12 0.26
N ASP A 453 -4.50 11.15 -0.99
CA ASP A 453 -5.22 10.58 -2.15
C ASP A 453 -5.58 9.11 -1.94
N ARG A 454 -4.71 8.36 -1.26
CA ARG A 454 -4.88 6.92 -0.99
C ARG A 454 -5.60 6.61 0.32
N GLU A 455 -6.06 7.62 1.04
CA GLU A 455 -6.76 7.42 2.32
C GLU A 455 -8.03 6.57 2.19
N HIS A 456 -8.70 6.62 1.04
CA HIS A 456 -9.97 5.92 0.79
C HIS A 456 -9.88 4.38 0.89
N ILE A 457 -8.69 3.79 0.74
CA ILE A 457 -8.52 2.33 0.87
C ILE A 457 -8.58 1.86 2.33
N PHE A 458 -8.42 2.78 3.29
CA PHE A 458 -8.40 2.46 4.71
C PHE A 458 -9.79 2.61 5.32
N GLU A 459 -10.28 1.53 5.91
CA GLU A 459 -11.54 1.51 6.65
C GLU A 459 -11.43 2.25 7.99
N ARG A 460 -10.20 2.35 8.53
CA ARG A 460 -9.92 3.05 9.77
C ARG A 460 -8.60 3.81 9.69
N ILE A 461 -8.60 5.00 10.28
CA ILE A 461 -7.42 5.86 10.42
C ILE A 461 -7.27 6.17 11.90
N ILE A 462 -6.14 5.80 12.46
CA ILE A 462 -5.75 6.12 13.83
C ILE A 462 -4.73 7.24 13.74
N VAL A 463 -5.02 8.35 14.40
CA VAL A 463 -4.16 9.54 14.41
C VAL A 463 -3.59 9.71 15.81
N PRO A 464 -2.35 9.25 16.05
CA PRO A 464 -1.63 9.59 17.26
C PRO A 464 -1.49 11.10 17.40
N SER A 465 -2.01 11.64 18.50
CA SER A 465 -1.92 13.07 18.79
C SER A 465 -0.50 13.47 19.19
N GLU A 466 -0.23 14.75 19.03
CA GLU A 466 0.85 15.46 19.68
C GLU A 466 0.48 15.76 21.15
N PRO A 467 1.45 16.12 22.00
CA PRO A 467 1.20 16.43 23.41
C PRO A 467 0.35 17.68 23.66
N PHE A 468 0.30 18.61 22.70
CA PHE A 468 -0.40 19.89 22.84
C PHE A 468 -1.37 20.11 21.68
N GLU A 469 -2.53 20.71 21.98
CA GLU A 469 -3.65 20.80 21.03
C GLU A 469 -3.33 21.62 19.79
N GLU A 470 -2.56 22.69 19.92
CA GLU A 470 -2.19 23.54 18.78
C GLU A 470 -1.24 22.85 17.78
N LEU A 471 -0.76 21.65 18.08
CA LEU A 471 0.05 20.83 17.17
C LEU A 471 -0.80 19.76 16.45
N ASN A 472 -2.07 19.59 16.81
CA ASN A 472 -2.97 18.57 16.28
C ASN A 472 -3.77 19.08 15.07
N ASP A 473 -3.09 19.26 13.94
CA ASP A 473 -3.75 19.62 12.68
C ASP A 473 -4.68 18.50 12.19
N HIS A 474 -5.85 18.88 11.65
CA HIS A 474 -6.86 17.95 11.15
C HIS A 474 -6.83 17.88 9.62
N TYR A 475 -6.42 16.74 9.06
CA TYR A 475 -6.27 16.54 7.61
C TYR A 475 -7.48 15.88 6.95
N SER A 476 -8.27 15.12 7.71
CA SER A 476 -9.49 14.47 7.24
C SER A 476 -10.45 14.25 8.39
N PHE A 477 -11.73 14.08 8.04
CA PHE A 477 -12.85 14.00 8.97
C PHE A 477 -13.71 12.77 8.66
N GLY A 478 -14.58 12.40 9.61
CA GLY A 478 -15.56 11.32 9.45
C GLY A 478 -15.36 10.18 10.44
N ALA A 479 -16.33 9.26 10.47
CA ALA A 479 -16.42 8.21 11.49
C ALA A 479 -15.26 7.19 11.48
N LYS A 480 -14.48 7.14 10.39
CA LYS A 480 -13.30 6.27 10.27
C LYS A 480 -12.03 6.87 10.90
N VAL A 481 -12.02 8.17 11.21
CA VAL A 481 -10.85 8.86 11.77
C VAL A 481 -10.96 8.89 13.29
N HIS A 482 -9.96 8.34 13.97
CA HIS A 482 -9.91 8.25 15.43
C HIS A 482 -8.63 8.91 15.92
N MET A 483 -8.77 10.02 16.63
CA MET A 483 -7.67 10.64 17.37
C MET A 483 -7.42 9.82 18.64
N VAL A 484 -6.16 9.47 18.89
CA VAL A 484 -5.74 8.78 20.13
C VAL A 484 -4.61 9.58 20.76
N GLY A 485 -4.36 9.39 22.06
CA GLY A 485 -3.24 10.04 22.74
C GLY A 485 -1.88 9.64 22.15
N PRO A 486 -0.79 10.30 22.57
CA PRO A 486 0.53 10.00 22.03
C PRO A 486 0.94 8.53 22.24
N ILE A 487 1.56 7.92 21.23
CA ILE A 487 2.03 6.53 21.33
C ILE A 487 3.42 6.53 21.97
N VAL A 488 3.45 6.28 23.28
CA VAL A 488 4.68 6.27 24.07
C VAL A 488 4.74 5.02 24.93
N LYS A 489 5.89 4.34 24.92
CA LYS A 489 6.17 3.27 25.87
C LYS A 489 6.51 3.88 27.22
N ARG A 490 5.70 3.64 28.24
CA ARG A 490 6.04 4.03 29.61
C ARG A 490 7.06 3.06 30.18
N THR A 491 8.19 3.60 30.60
CA THR A 491 9.22 2.87 31.35
C THR A 491 9.37 3.55 32.70
N GLN A 492 9.53 2.76 33.75
CA GLN A 492 9.89 3.29 35.07
C GLN A 492 11.33 2.89 35.37
N GLN A 493 12.08 3.83 35.92
CA GLN A 493 13.42 3.59 36.43
C GLN A 493 13.49 4.22 37.81
N THR A 494 13.74 3.42 38.83
CA THR A 494 13.96 3.95 40.18
C THR A 494 15.31 4.67 40.25
N PRO A 495 15.53 5.56 41.23
CA PRO A 495 16.85 6.19 41.43
C PRO A 495 17.98 5.17 41.56
N GLU A 496 17.75 4.02 42.20
CA GLU A 496 18.73 2.94 42.36
C GLU A 496 19.03 2.26 41.02
N GLN A 497 18.00 2.00 40.21
CA GLN A 497 18.19 1.46 38.86
C GLN A 497 18.90 2.45 37.94
N ARG A 498 18.68 3.76 38.14
CA ARG A 498 19.40 4.82 37.43
C ARG A 498 20.87 4.82 37.79
N GLU A 499 21.20 4.77 39.08
CA GLU A 499 22.59 4.77 39.51
C GLU A 499 23.32 3.47 39.13
N ALA A 500 22.67 2.31 39.28
CA ALA A 500 23.23 1.03 38.84
C ALA A 500 23.52 1.02 37.33
N PHE A 501 22.63 1.63 36.52
CA PHE A 501 22.85 1.78 35.09
C PHE A 501 24.04 2.70 34.78
N ARG A 502 24.16 3.82 35.51
CA ARG A 502 25.30 4.75 35.38
C ARG A 502 26.62 4.08 35.79
N GLU A 503 26.62 3.27 36.84
CA GLU A 503 27.81 2.50 37.23
C GLU A 503 28.25 1.52 36.13
N GLY A 504 27.30 0.80 35.52
CA GLY A 504 27.59 -0.05 34.36
C GLY A 504 28.19 0.72 33.17
N LEU A 505 27.80 1.99 32.97
CA LEU A 505 28.44 2.85 31.97
C LEU A 505 29.87 3.25 32.38
N ARG A 506 30.11 3.56 33.66
CA ARG A 506 31.45 3.86 34.18
C ARG A 506 32.40 2.69 33.98
N GLU A 507 31.95 1.48 34.31
CA GLU A 507 32.70 0.24 34.07
C GLU A 507 32.96 0.01 32.58
N ARG A 508 31.92 0.11 31.74
CA ARG A 508 32.01 -0.15 30.30
C ARG A 508 32.99 0.78 29.59
N PHE A 509 33.01 2.06 29.95
CA PHE A 509 33.88 3.05 29.32
C PHE A 509 35.17 3.31 30.11
N GLY A 510 35.36 2.66 31.26
CA GLY A 510 36.53 2.85 32.12
C GLY A 510 36.70 4.29 32.61
N ARG A 511 35.60 5.03 32.75
CA ARG A 511 35.60 6.47 33.03
C ARG A 511 34.62 6.80 34.14
N ARG A 512 35.11 7.50 35.17
CA ARG A 512 34.25 8.13 36.17
C ARG A 512 33.63 9.39 35.58
N PHE A 513 32.37 9.62 35.88
CA PHE A 513 31.64 10.83 35.48
C PHE A 513 30.56 11.14 36.52
N ASP A 514 30.30 12.44 36.67
CA ASP A 514 29.21 13.00 37.47
C ASP A 514 28.07 13.48 36.56
N ARG A 515 28.37 13.89 35.33
CA ARG A 515 27.40 14.32 34.32
C ARG A 515 27.36 13.35 33.14
N LEU A 516 26.17 12.93 32.75
CA LEU A 516 25.91 12.15 31.55
C LEU A 516 25.11 12.99 30.56
N VAL A 517 25.71 13.27 29.41
CA VAL A 517 25.05 13.98 28.30
C VAL A 517 24.81 12.99 27.17
N VAL A 518 23.61 13.00 26.60
CA VAL A 518 23.25 12.07 25.52
C VAL A 518 22.76 12.83 24.30
N SER A 519 23.41 12.63 23.15
CA SER A 519 23.01 13.20 21.87
C SER A 519 22.25 12.18 21.03
N MET A 520 21.02 12.52 20.63
CA MET A 520 20.08 11.73 19.82
C MET A 520 19.65 12.53 18.59
N LEU A 521 20.62 12.96 17.77
CA LEU A 521 20.38 13.74 16.55
C LEU A 521 20.19 12.86 15.30
N GLY A 522 20.15 11.53 15.46
CA GLY A 522 20.02 10.56 14.37
C GLY A 522 21.33 10.31 13.60
N GLY A 523 21.30 9.33 12.69
CA GLY A 523 22.45 8.89 11.90
C GLY A 523 22.73 9.69 10.62
N GLY A 524 22.31 10.95 10.53
CA GLY A 524 22.65 11.84 9.40
C GLY A 524 21.89 11.63 8.08
N VAL A 525 20.95 10.69 8.01
CA VAL A 525 20.20 10.38 6.76
C VAL A 525 19.27 11.52 6.33
N ALA A 526 18.59 12.15 7.29
CA ALA A 526 17.66 13.24 6.97
C ALA A 526 18.36 14.58 6.80
N SER A 527 19.41 14.79 7.58
CA SER A 527 20.20 16.01 7.59
C SER A 527 21.56 15.74 8.24
N ASP A 528 22.64 16.31 7.68
CA ASP A 528 23.99 16.16 8.23
C ASP A 528 24.12 16.96 9.54
N ARG A 529 24.42 16.28 10.65
CA ARG A 529 24.58 16.85 12.00
C ARG A 529 26.02 16.78 12.50
N ALA A 530 26.98 16.46 11.63
CA ALA A 530 28.37 16.31 12.03
C ALA A 530 28.90 17.59 12.70
N ALA A 531 28.59 18.77 12.16
CA ALA A 531 29.07 20.04 12.71
C ALA A 531 28.59 20.29 14.16
N GLN A 532 27.30 20.08 14.44
CA GLN A 532 26.75 20.26 15.78
C GLN A 532 27.32 19.22 16.75
N LEU A 533 27.41 17.95 16.33
CA LEU A 533 27.99 16.89 17.15
C LEU A 533 29.48 17.12 17.44
N GLN A 534 30.25 17.63 16.47
CA GLN A 534 31.66 18.01 16.67
C GLN A 534 31.78 19.14 17.68
N MET A 535 30.95 20.18 17.56
CA MET A 535 30.94 21.30 18.49
C MET A 535 30.59 20.86 19.92
N ILE A 536 29.55 20.03 20.09
CA ILE A 536 29.17 19.48 21.40
C ILE A 536 30.31 18.64 21.98
N SER A 537 30.91 17.78 21.15
CA SER A 537 32.01 16.91 21.59
C SER A 537 33.25 17.71 22.00
N SER A 538 33.55 18.80 21.28
CA SER A 538 34.62 19.73 21.62
C SER A 538 34.35 20.49 22.92
N ALA A 539 33.11 20.95 23.13
CA ALA A 539 32.76 21.65 24.37
C ALA A 539 32.84 20.75 25.60
N LEU A 540 32.72 19.43 25.41
CA LEU A 540 32.77 18.43 26.46
C LEU A 540 34.15 17.75 26.59
N SER A 541 35.11 18.03 25.70
CA SER A 541 36.41 17.31 25.67
C SER A 541 37.28 17.57 26.90
N ASP A 542 37.19 18.79 27.44
CA ASP A 542 38.05 19.25 28.54
C ASP A 542 37.37 19.09 29.91
N ARG A 543 36.25 18.36 29.95
CA ARG A 543 35.41 18.14 31.14
C ARG A 543 35.55 16.73 31.70
N ASP A 544 36.45 16.56 32.66
CA ASP A 544 36.71 15.26 33.29
C ASP A 544 35.51 14.70 34.09
N ASP A 545 34.55 15.55 34.44
CA ASP A 545 33.29 15.21 35.12
C ASP A 545 32.20 14.68 34.18
N CYS A 546 32.42 14.72 32.86
CA CYS A 546 31.40 14.44 31.86
C CYS A 546 31.65 13.16 31.06
N LEU A 547 30.57 12.41 30.81
CA LEU A 547 30.49 11.39 29.77
C LEU A 547 29.45 11.82 28.72
N HIS A 548 29.86 11.88 27.47
CA HIS A 548 28.98 12.18 26.34
C HIS A 548 28.75 10.94 25.48
N LEU A 549 27.49 10.58 25.24
CA LEU A 549 27.13 9.46 24.37
C LEU A 549 26.37 9.97 23.15
N ILE A 550 26.88 9.67 21.95
CA ILE A 550 26.17 9.92 20.69
C ILE A 550 25.43 8.64 20.32
N LEU A 551 24.11 8.66 20.42
CA LEU A 551 23.27 7.51 20.10
C LEU A 551 22.91 7.51 18.64
N VAL A 552 23.17 6.38 17.99
CA VAL A 552 22.74 6.11 16.62
C VAL A 552 22.08 4.73 16.57
N TRP A 553 21.21 4.51 15.58
CA TRP A 553 20.62 3.18 15.41
C TRP A 553 21.65 2.21 14.81
N PRO A 554 21.53 0.89 15.06
CA PRO A 554 22.44 -0.10 14.49
C PRO A 554 22.52 -0.02 12.96
N GLY A 555 23.74 -0.01 12.42
CA GLY A 555 23.98 0.13 10.97
C GLY A 555 23.94 1.57 10.45
N SER A 556 23.80 2.59 11.31
CA SER A 556 24.01 3.99 10.91
C SER A 556 25.45 4.22 10.45
N VAL A 557 25.62 5.01 9.40
CA VAL A 557 26.93 5.56 9.03
C VAL A 557 27.20 6.77 9.92
N VAL A 558 28.38 6.79 10.55
CA VAL A 558 28.79 7.87 11.46
C VAL A 558 30.09 8.47 10.96
N ALA A 559 30.20 9.80 11.03
CA ALA A 559 31.40 10.51 10.62
C ALA A 559 32.62 10.04 11.45
N PRO A 560 33.74 9.60 10.84
CA PRO A 560 34.91 9.09 11.56
C PRO A 560 35.45 10.06 12.61
N ALA A 561 35.35 11.36 12.34
CA ALA A 561 35.79 12.42 13.25
C ALA A 561 35.07 12.42 14.61
N LEU A 562 33.92 11.74 14.75
CA LEU A 562 33.20 11.65 16.04
C LEU A 562 33.79 10.63 17.00
N HIS A 563 34.69 9.74 16.53
CA HIS A 563 35.31 8.71 17.36
C HIS A 563 36.60 9.16 18.07
N GLY A 564 37.12 10.35 17.78
CA GLY A 564 38.41 10.83 18.28
C GLY A 564 38.36 11.67 19.56
N TRP A 565 37.19 11.86 20.15
CA TRP A 565 36.98 12.78 21.27
C TRP A 565 37.15 12.07 22.64
N PRO A 566 37.94 12.61 23.59
CA PRO A 566 38.27 11.93 24.85
C PRO A 566 37.06 11.49 25.71
N ASN A 567 36.01 12.31 25.72
CA ASN A 567 34.85 12.15 26.60
C ASN A 567 33.58 11.76 25.83
N THR A 568 33.69 11.51 24.52
CA THR A 568 32.54 11.23 23.66
C THR A 568 32.65 9.83 23.06
N HIS A 569 31.58 9.05 23.18
CA HIS A 569 31.49 7.73 22.59
C HIS A 569 30.24 7.58 21.73
N VAL A 570 30.43 7.05 20.52
CA VAL A 570 29.33 6.68 19.63
C VAL A 570 28.78 5.32 20.08
N VAL A 571 27.49 5.24 20.36
CA VAL A 571 26.82 4.04 20.85
C VAL A 571 25.69 3.66 19.89
N GLN A 572 25.78 2.45 19.32
CA GLN A 572 24.69 1.86 18.56
C GLN A 572 23.72 1.17 19.50
N THR A 573 22.44 1.58 19.50
CA THR A 573 21.43 1.02 20.42
C THR A 573 20.04 0.97 19.80
N LEU A 574 19.24 0.00 20.26
CA LEU A 574 17.79 -0.10 20.00
C LEU A 574 16.96 0.46 21.17
N GLU A 575 17.60 0.76 22.31
CA GLU A 575 16.97 1.17 23.57
C GLU A 575 17.48 2.56 23.98
N ALA A 576 17.13 3.59 23.20
CA ALA A 576 17.58 4.95 23.45
C ALA A 576 16.97 5.56 24.73
N THR A 577 15.72 5.21 25.05
CA THR A 577 14.99 5.75 26.20
C THR A 577 15.70 5.50 27.52
N ALA A 578 16.24 4.29 27.74
CA ALA A 578 16.94 3.94 28.99
C ALA A 578 18.22 4.79 29.19
N LEU A 579 18.95 5.08 28.12
CA LEU A 579 20.11 5.97 28.16
C LEU A 579 19.70 7.42 28.40
N GLY A 580 18.60 7.88 27.79
CA GLY A 580 18.03 9.19 28.03
C GLY A 580 17.58 9.41 29.48
N MET A 581 16.91 8.43 30.09
CA MET A 581 16.48 8.48 31.49
C MET A 581 17.67 8.50 32.48
N ALA A 582 18.78 7.86 32.12
CA ALA A 582 20.00 7.88 32.92
C ALA A 582 20.78 9.21 32.80
N ALA A 583 20.55 9.96 31.72
CA ALA A 583 21.23 11.22 31.44
C ALA A 583 20.86 12.32 32.45
N ASP A 584 21.70 13.34 32.50
CA ASP A 584 21.39 14.60 33.18
C ASP A 584 20.52 15.49 32.28
N PHE A 585 20.84 15.52 30.98
CA PHE A 585 20.01 16.08 29.92
C PHE A 585 20.38 15.45 28.56
N VAL A 586 19.52 15.66 27.56
CA VAL A 586 19.72 15.16 26.20
C VAL A 586 19.78 16.29 25.18
N LEU A 587 20.54 16.09 24.10
CA LEU A 587 20.41 16.88 22.88
C LEU A 587 19.68 16.03 21.84
N SER A 588 18.53 16.47 21.35
CA SER A 588 17.69 15.60 20.51
C SER A 588 17.11 16.32 19.31
N ALA A 589 16.96 15.59 18.20
CA ALA A 589 16.06 16.02 17.15
C ALA A 589 14.63 16.04 17.70
N ALA A 590 13.84 17.05 17.33
CA ALA A 590 12.48 17.21 17.83
C ALA A 590 11.48 16.34 17.05
N GLY A 591 11.80 15.07 16.79
CA GLY A 591 10.90 14.11 16.16
C GLY A 591 9.84 13.57 17.13
N TYR A 592 8.70 13.13 16.60
CA TYR A 592 7.55 12.68 17.40
C TYR A 592 7.89 11.70 18.53
N ASN A 593 8.57 10.58 18.23
CA ASN A 593 8.83 9.56 19.24
C ASN A 593 9.80 10.06 20.30
N SER A 594 10.87 10.75 19.89
CA SER A 594 11.87 11.29 20.81
C SER A 594 11.24 12.30 21.77
N VAL A 595 10.40 13.21 21.27
CA VAL A 595 9.70 14.18 22.12
C VAL A 595 8.72 13.48 23.06
N GLY A 596 7.97 12.48 22.58
CA GLY A 596 7.11 11.66 23.44
C GLY A 596 7.90 10.96 24.55
N GLU A 597 9.04 10.34 24.23
CA GLU A 597 9.90 9.71 25.22
C GLU A 597 10.47 10.72 26.22
N ILE A 598 10.92 11.89 25.75
CA ILE A 598 11.48 12.95 26.59
C ILE A 598 10.44 13.50 27.58
N LEU A 599 9.25 13.87 27.09
CA LEU A 599 8.20 14.46 27.92
C LEU A 599 7.67 13.50 28.98
N TYR A 600 7.30 12.28 28.57
CA TYR A 600 6.66 11.33 29.47
C TYR A 600 7.60 10.70 30.48
N HIS A 601 8.92 10.83 30.29
CA HIS A 601 9.94 10.42 31.26
C HIS A 601 10.63 11.63 31.93
N GLN A 602 10.14 12.85 31.71
CA GLN A 602 10.63 14.10 32.33
C GLN A 602 12.14 14.32 32.15
N ILE A 603 12.65 14.06 30.95
CA ILE A 603 14.07 14.20 30.62
C ILE A 603 14.34 15.64 30.19
N PRO A 604 15.25 16.38 30.84
CA PRO A 604 15.64 17.72 30.37
C PRO A 604 16.31 17.65 29.00
N ALA A 605 15.95 18.55 28.08
CA ALA A 605 16.39 18.47 26.69
C ALA A 605 16.71 19.81 26.02
N ILE A 606 17.73 19.77 25.15
CA ILE A 606 18.00 20.79 24.13
C ILE A 606 17.58 20.20 22.78
N PHE A 607 16.60 20.82 22.13
CA PHE A 607 16.07 20.40 20.84
C PHE A 607 16.78 21.10 19.69
N ILE A 608 17.30 20.31 18.75
CA ILE A 608 17.87 20.76 17.49
C ILE A 608 17.00 20.19 16.36
N PRO A 609 15.95 20.90 15.92
CA PRO A 609 14.97 20.37 14.97
C PRO A 609 15.61 20.07 13.61
N GLN A 610 15.02 19.12 12.90
CA GLN A 610 15.40 18.76 11.54
C GLN A 610 14.30 19.13 10.55
N SER A 611 14.71 19.48 9.33
CA SER A 611 13.80 19.81 8.24
C SER A 611 14.14 19.00 6.99
N ALA A 612 13.14 18.31 6.44
CA ALA A 612 13.17 17.69 5.13
C ALA A 612 11.73 17.54 4.60
N PRO A 613 11.49 17.46 3.28
CA PRO A 613 10.13 17.44 2.71
C PRO A 613 9.22 16.28 3.14
N TYR A 614 9.82 15.21 3.68
CA TYR A 614 9.15 14.01 4.15
C TYR A 614 9.15 13.87 5.68
N LEU A 615 9.77 14.81 6.39
CA LEU A 615 9.72 14.90 7.84
C LEU A 615 8.54 15.78 8.26
N ASP A 616 8.02 15.48 9.43
CA ASP A 616 7.13 16.36 10.16
C ASP A 616 7.81 17.67 10.56
N ASN A 617 6.99 18.67 10.90
CA ASN A 617 7.46 19.98 11.30
C ASN A 617 8.06 19.96 12.72
N GLN A 618 9.30 19.47 12.82
CA GLN A 618 10.04 19.38 14.08
C GLN A 618 10.30 20.76 14.69
N THR A 619 10.47 21.80 13.86
CA THR A 619 10.66 23.18 14.30
C THR A 619 9.44 23.66 15.09
N ARG A 620 8.21 23.51 14.56
CA ARG A 620 6.98 23.88 15.26
C ARG A 620 6.82 23.13 16.59
N ARG A 621 7.20 21.85 16.63
CA ARG A 621 7.20 21.06 17.87
C ARG A 621 8.22 21.58 18.90
N ALA A 622 9.46 21.85 18.47
CA ALA A 622 10.51 22.36 19.35
C ALA A 622 10.19 23.76 19.91
N GLN A 623 9.59 24.63 19.08
CA GLN A 623 9.12 25.96 19.50
C GLN A 623 8.06 25.86 20.60
N ALA A 624 7.03 25.04 20.39
CA ALA A 624 5.97 24.84 21.37
C ALA A 624 6.47 24.34 22.74
N LEU A 625 7.55 23.54 22.75
CA LEU A 625 8.21 23.06 23.96
C LEU A 625 9.02 24.16 24.64
N ALA A 626 9.80 24.91 23.87
CA ALA A 626 10.65 25.99 24.38
C ALA A 626 9.83 27.14 24.97
N GLU A 627 8.73 27.52 24.33
CA GLU A 627 7.80 28.55 24.82
C GLU A 627 7.15 28.19 26.17
N ARG A 628 7.05 26.89 26.47
CA ARG A 628 6.53 26.36 27.74
C ARG A 628 7.61 26.07 28.78
N GLY A 629 8.88 26.31 28.47
CA GLY A 629 10.00 25.98 29.35
C GLY A 629 10.23 24.46 29.52
N LEU A 630 9.67 23.62 28.65
CA LEU A 630 9.80 22.15 28.71
C LEU A 630 11.08 21.63 28.04
N GLY A 631 11.91 22.54 27.58
CA GLY A 631 13.21 22.29 26.97
C GLY A 631 13.74 23.57 26.34
N ALA A 632 14.97 23.53 25.85
CA ALA A 632 15.51 24.61 25.02
C ALA A 632 15.40 24.24 23.54
N MET A 633 15.34 25.25 22.67
CA MET A 633 15.42 25.07 21.23
C MET A 633 16.61 25.84 20.69
N VAL A 634 17.35 25.19 19.79
CA VAL A 634 18.46 25.78 19.05
C VAL A 634 18.31 25.38 17.58
N GLU A 635 18.21 26.37 16.70
CA GLU A 635 18.17 26.08 15.26
C GLU A 635 19.52 25.55 14.77
N GLU A 636 19.48 24.78 13.69
CA GLU A 636 20.65 24.12 13.11
C GLU A 636 21.88 25.02 12.93
N THR A 637 21.65 26.28 12.54
CA THR A 637 22.71 27.24 12.21
C THR A 637 23.16 28.09 13.40
N GLU A 638 22.51 27.98 14.55
CA GLU A 638 22.74 28.84 15.72
C GLU A 638 23.85 28.32 16.66
N PHE A 639 25.06 28.08 16.15
CA PHE A 639 26.17 27.52 16.95
C PHE A 639 26.48 28.31 18.24
N LEU A 640 26.45 29.64 18.21
CA LEU A 640 26.68 30.47 19.41
C LEU A 640 25.56 30.33 20.46
N ARG A 641 24.33 30.03 20.01
CA ARG A 641 23.22 29.73 20.92
C ARG A 641 23.37 28.33 21.49
N LEU A 642 23.79 27.36 20.67
CA LEU A 642 24.10 26.00 21.12
C LEU A 642 25.14 26.03 22.24
N GLU A 643 26.20 26.82 22.10
CA GLU A 643 27.30 26.88 23.08
C GLU A 643 26.81 27.42 24.42
N ARG A 644 26.07 28.53 24.38
CA ARG A 644 25.48 29.16 25.57
C ARG A 644 24.49 28.22 26.25
N CYS A 645 23.59 27.63 25.48
CA CYS A 645 22.58 26.71 26.00
C CYS A 645 23.22 25.47 26.63
N LEU A 646 24.26 24.90 26.00
CA LEU A 646 25.01 23.77 26.55
C LEU A 646 25.67 24.14 27.88
N ARG A 647 26.29 25.33 27.96
CA ARG A 647 26.89 25.85 29.20
C ARG A 647 25.84 26.05 30.31
N ASP A 648 24.69 26.63 29.98
CA ASP A 648 23.60 26.85 30.94
C ASP A 648 23.01 25.53 31.47
N PHE A 649 22.99 24.48 30.65
CA PHE A 649 22.56 23.13 31.06
C PHE A 649 23.62 22.38 31.87
N LEU A 650 24.91 22.62 31.64
CA LEU A 650 26.00 21.97 32.38
C LEU A 650 26.26 22.64 33.74
N ASP A 651 26.32 23.97 33.76
CA ASP A 651 26.84 24.76 34.87
C ASP A 651 25.80 25.71 35.50
N GLY A 652 24.66 25.92 34.82
CA GLY A 652 23.60 26.82 35.26
C GLY A 652 22.48 26.12 36.04
N THR A 653 21.29 26.73 36.01
CA THR A 653 20.06 26.19 36.63
C THR A 653 19.03 25.70 35.62
N ALA A 654 19.41 25.65 34.33
CA ALA A 654 18.47 25.38 33.23
C ALA A 654 17.89 23.96 33.33
N VAL A 655 18.70 22.97 33.73
CA VAL A 655 18.25 21.57 33.92
C VAL A 655 17.19 21.48 35.01
N GLU A 656 17.40 22.13 36.15
CA GLU A 656 16.45 22.15 37.27
C GLU A 656 15.15 22.88 36.88
N GLN A 657 15.25 24.00 36.17
CA GLN A 657 14.09 24.75 35.68
C GLN A 657 13.24 23.90 34.72
N VAL A 658 13.87 23.28 33.72
CA VAL A 658 13.19 22.40 32.76
C VAL A 658 12.59 21.19 33.45
N ARG A 659 13.31 20.55 34.38
CA ARG A 659 12.78 19.40 35.14
C ARG A 659 11.57 19.78 35.99
N SER A 660 11.60 20.96 36.63
CA SER A 660 10.46 21.49 37.39
C SER A 660 9.25 21.72 36.48
N ALA A 661 9.45 22.31 35.30
CA ALA A 661 8.38 22.54 34.32
C ALA A 661 7.80 21.22 33.79
N LEU A 662 8.65 20.24 33.46
CA LEU A 662 8.24 18.89 33.04
C LEU A 662 7.42 18.17 34.11
N GLY A 663 7.77 18.34 35.39
CA GLY A 663 7.02 17.77 36.52
C GLY A 663 5.62 18.38 36.72
N GLN A 664 5.39 19.59 36.20
CA GLN A 664 4.12 20.32 36.29
C GLN A 664 3.32 20.26 34.98
N ALA A 665 3.89 19.73 33.91
CA ALA A 665 3.25 19.69 32.61
C ALA A 665 2.04 18.74 32.61
N GLU A 666 0.88 19.25 32.19
CA GLU A 666 -0.29 18.43 31.93
C GLU A 666 -0.16 17.78 30.55
N LEU A 667 0.10 16.47 30.54
CA LEU A 667 0.23 15.69 29.31
C LEU A 667 -1.01 14.80 29.11
N PRO A 668 -1.46 14.58 27.86
CA PRO A 668 -2.54 13.64 27.58
C PRO A 668 -2.18 12.21 28.02
N SER A 669 -3.20 11.37 28.19
CA SER A 669 -2.95 9.94 28.41
C SER A 669 -2.36 9.28 27.16
N PRO A 670 -1.40 8.36 27.27
CA PRO A 670 -0.88 7.63 26.11
C PRO A 670 -1.97 6.86 25.37
N GLY A 671 -1.88 6.81 24.04
CA GLY A 671 -2.92 6.24 23.18
C GLY A 671 -2.71 4.80 22.73
N ALA A 672 -1.70 4.09 23.25
CA ALA A 672 -1.36 2.75 22.77
C ALA A 672 -2.49 1.73 22.98
N ASP A 673 -3.09 1.70 24.16
CA ASP A 673 -4.20 0.80 24.49
C ASP A 673 -5.45 1.14 23.67
N GLU A 674 -5.72 2.43 23.48
CA GLU A 674 -6.83 2.91 22.66
C GLU A 674 -6.66 2.49 21.19
N ALA A 675 -5.46 2.68 20.63
CA ALA A 675 -5.15 2.25 19.28
C ALA A 675 -5.29 0.73 19.12
N ALA A 676 -4.79 -0.05 20.10
CA ALA A 676 -4.89 -1.50 20.09
C ALA A 676 -6.35 -1.97 20.13
N ARG A 677 -7.19 -1.35 20.95
CA ARG A 677 -8.63 -1.62 21.02
C ARG A 677 -9.34 -1.30 19.71
N LEU A 678 -9.02 -0.16 19.09
CA LEU A 678 -9.58 0.21 17.79
C LEU A 678 -9.20 -0.81 16.71
N ILE A 679 -7.93 -1.23 16.66
CA ILE A 679 -7.46 -2.26 15.72
C ILE A 679 -8.21 -3.57 15.94
N ALA A 680 -8.29 -4.05 17.20
CA ALA A 680 -8.98 -5.29 17.54
C ALA A 680 -10.47 -5.26 17.17
N ALA A 681 -11.18 -4.16 17.47
CA ALA A 681 -12.61 -4.00 17.19
C ALA A 681 -12.95 -4.10 15.69
N GLN A 682 -12.00 -3.87 14.77
CA GLN A 682 -12.25 -4.07 13.33
C GLN A 682 -12.47 -5.54 12.97
N LEU A 683 -11.76 -6.43 13.67
CA LEU A 683 -11.84 -7.86 13.40
C LEU A 683 -13.20 -8.41 13.84
N GLU A 684 -13.76 -7.87 14.92
CA GLU A 684 -15.03 -8.28 15.52
C GLU A 684 -16.25 -7.69 14.82
N GLY A 685 -16.12 -6.51 14.19
CA GLY A 685 -17.25 -5.72 13.69
C GLY A 685 -17.96 -6.23 12.42
N ARG A 686 -17.58 -7.39 11.84
CA ARG A 686 -18.22 -7.97 10.64
C ARG A 686 -18.07 -9.48 10.50
#